data_AF-A0AA89AKG2-F1
#
_entry.id   AF-A0AA89AKG2-F1
#
_cell.length_a   1.000
_cell.length_b   1.000
_cell.length_c   1.000
_cell.angle_alpha   90.00
_cell.angle_beta   90.00
_cell.angle_gamma   90.00
#
_symmetry.space_group_name_H-M   'P 1'
#
loop_
_entity.id
_entity.type
_entity.pdbx_description
1 polymer ?
#
loop_
_entity_poly.entity_id
_entity_poly.type
_entity_poly.pdbx_seq_one_letter_code
_entity_poly.pdbx_strand_id
1 'polypeptide(L)'
;MSNPGYALSMLQAAGNLMHRESDEVNITKIFSGRFSTSFNDLDLTEYILGDIELHTFYNCIVNEETSLGRLQRRDLQKVDHLGSSALQNYQIPMTDRQGTYTRRLKDTSCQNNLDELRSCPQDNSHIEQIGILEKIISKLCFSKGLGRSEEDYTVLQVTTIYETLTKKTGLKYTLLTDVILNQLLMAISTSKEEGVIRASISILSTIISRNQSVVEDVKQKGLRLCDLASAIKRNVYEAATLIYLVNPSPAEIKTLELLPTLVDIVCTSNSYKGGLTSLMLTPPAASLMIIEVLVTAFDYTTNNMHLEAISLPRVLSGLVNVPRTDNLEEYISLAAVLVRCIRFDGQCRKYVALLTPIAQFISLLTSKQRRATCVALEFFHEILRMPRSSAISLLQQIKEEGSNSNLCVLLVLILESQPEYKLIAANLLLQLDMLEDSSSEVLYRKEAVEALLESLTCEDNSTTQQLSASILSNLGGTYAWTGEPYTVAWLLRKSGLKSLHDKNTIRNFDWSDPSLQDAGMDAWCSKIAGRIMKMGAPIFRALEKGLKSKTKRVSRDCLTAIAWLGCEIVKTQDDLRYSACEILLSTIEQFVHPGLELEERLLACLCIYNYASGKGMQKLIYFSEGVRESLRRLSNITWMAEELLRVADYFQPNKWRISCVHTQILEVGNNCSGAVTALIYYKGQLYSGYATGAIKVWDIKGQTATLVLDMKEHRKAVTCFSLLEPGNCLLSGSADKTIRIWQMVGRKMECLEVIATKESIQAIDTSGELIFAITHSHKMKVFDACRKAKDLCKNKHVKCMRVTPGKVYIGCMDSSIQEISITSNRQQEIKVPLKIWTMQNRPINSIAIYKDWLYSASVTVEGSSIKDWRRHGKPQISVAPERKENVLAMRIVEDFIYVNCSSSTNNLQIWLRGTQNKVGRLSAGSKITSLLTANDVVLCGTESGVIKGWIPL
;
A
#
# COMPACT_ATOMS: atom_id res chain seq x y z
N MET A 1 21.85 21.20 50.99
CA MET A 1 22.02 20.04 51.88
C MET A 1 20.75 19.22 51.88
N SER A 2 20.89 17.94 51.49
CA SER A 2 20.13 16.74 51.89
C SER A 2 18.59 16.76 51.99
N ASN A 3 17.93 16.10 51.03
CA ASN A 3 17.07 14.93 51.31
C ASN A 3 16.74 14.14 50.03
N PRO A 4 17.34 12.95 49.79
CA PRO A 4 16.93 12.03 48.73
C PRO A 4 16.01 10.96 49.34
N GLY A 5 14.70 11.24 49.42
CA GLY A 5 13.76 10.32 50.07
C GLY A 5 12.37 10.22 49.45
N TYR A 6 12.07 10.97 48.38
CA TYR A 6 10.69 11.07 47.86
C TYR A 6 10.50 10.60 46.41
N ALA A 7 11.53 10.03 45.75
CA ALA A 7 11.45 9.62 44.35
C ALA A 7 11.15 8.11 44.13
N LEU A 8 11.15 7.29 45.19
CA LEU A 8 10.96 5.83 45.07
C LEU A 8 9.50 5.35 45.24
N SER A 9 8.54 6.24 45.51
CA SER A 9 7.12 5.87 45.70
C SER A 9 6.18 6.20 44.52
N MET A 10 6.67 6.78 43.41
CA MET A 10 5.84 7.07 42.22
C MET A 10 6.13 6.20 41.00
N LEU A 11 7.06 5.24 41.08
CA LEU A 11 7.28 4.23 40.03
C LEU A 11 6.43 2.95 40.18
N GLN A 12 5.65 2.82 41.26
CA GLN A 12 4.72 1.70 41.48
C GLN A 12 3.23 2.04 41.23
N ALA A 13 2.90 3.27 40.83
CA ALA A 13 1.50 3.69 40.65
C ALA A 13 0.96 3.63 39.21
N ALA A 14 1.75 3.19 38.22
CA ALA A 14 1.34 3.08 36.82
C ALA A 14 1.09 1.63 36.35
N GLY A 15 0.98 0.67 37.27
CA GLY A 15 0.68 -0.74 36.98
C GLY A 15 -0.77 -1.17 37.23
N ASN A 16 -1.60 -0.33 37.86
CA ASN A 16 -2.95 -0.71 38.28
C ASN A 16 -3.99 0.17 37.60
N LEU A 17 -4.38 -0.15 36.36
CA LEU A 17 -5.66 0.25 35.76
C LEU A 17 -5.98 -0.55 34.48
N MET A 18 -5.66 -1.84 34.46
CA MET A 18 -6.18 -2.80 33.48
C MET A 18 -6.24 -4.17 34.16
N HIS A 19 -7.29 -4.44 34.96
CA HIS A 19 -7.88 -5.78 35.12
C HIS A 19 -9.09 -5.76 36.08
N ARG A 20 -10.25 -6.04 35.49
CA ARG A 20 -11.47 -6.67 36.03
C ARG A 20 -11.96 -7.45 34.81
N GLU A 21 -12.24 -8.75 34.77
CA GLU A 21 -12.50 -9.80 35.75
C GLU A 21 -12.01 -11.12 35.12
N SER A 22 -11.40 -12.02 35.89
CA SER A 22 -11.54 -13.48 35.71
C SER A 22 -10.78 -14.18 36.83
N ASP A 23 -11.46 -15.14 37.45
CA ASP A 23 -11.22 -15.71 38.78
C ASP A 23 -9.83 -16.32 39.01
N GLU A 24 -9.33 -16.11 40.23
CA GLU A 24 -8.26 -16.89 40.85
C GLU A 24 -8.75 -18.29 41.22
N VAL A 25 -7.99 -19.32 40.84
CA VAL A 25 -7.83 -20.51 41.67
C VAL A 25 -6.34 -20.82 41.81
N ASN A 26 -5.90 -20.75 43.07
CA ASN A 26 -4.62 -21.15 43.63
C ASN A 26 -3.96 -22.39 42.97
N ILE A 27 -2.63 -22.41 42.93
CA ILE A 27 -1.78 -23.34 43.71
C ILE A 27 -0.31 -22.89 43.64
N THR A 28 0.33 -23.01 44.79
CA THR A 28 1.66 -22.54 45.16
C THR A 28 2.77 -23.56 44.84
N LYS A 29 4.02 -23.07 44.91
CA LYS A 29 5.31 -23.77 45.08
C LYS A 29 5.95 -24.38 43.82
N ILE A 30 7.18 -23.97 43.50
CA ILE A 30 8.42 -24.60 43.99
C ILE A 30 9.64 -23.71 43.62
N PHE A 31 10.40 -23.37 44.68
CA PHE A 31 11.82 -22.99 44.79
C PHE A 31 12.74 -23.64 43.72
N SER A 32 13.98 -23.25 43.38
CA SER A 32 14.98 -22.24 43.78
C SER A 32 16.33 -22.75 43.23
N GLY A 33 17.36 -21.90 43.10
CA GLY A 33 18.76 -22.35 42.95
C GLY A 33 19.57 -21.42 42.03
N ARG A 34 19.99 -20.21 42.42
CA ARG A 34 21.10 -19.80 43.32
C ARG A 34 22.53 -20.11 42.80
N PHE A 35 23.29 -19.00 42.68
CA PHE A 35 24.76 -18.79 42.73
C PHE A 35 25.58 -19.16 41.46
N SER A 36 26.18 -18.20 40.73
CA SER A 36 27.38 -17.36 41.01
C SER A 36 28.65 -18.23 41.17
N THR A 37 29.78 -18.05 40.46
CA THR A 37 30.62 -16.85 40.32
C THR A 37 31.78 -17.12 39.34
N SER A 38 32.17 -16.08 38.58
CA SER A 38 33.52 -15.65 38.14
C SER A 38 34.62 -16.64 37.75
N PHE A 39 35.25 -16.43 36.58
CA PHE A 39 36.70 -16.15 36.49
C PHE A 39 37.03 -15.38 35.20
N ASN A 40 38.00 -14.48 35.34
CA ASN A 40 38.48 -13.46 34.42
C ASN A 40 39.62 -13.97 33.50
N ASP A 41 39.80 -13.24 32.40
CA ASP A 41 41.05 -12.89 31.68
C ASP A 41 41.94 -13.97 31.04
N LEU A 42 42.13 -13.84 29.71
CA LEU A 42 43.44 -13.87 29.04
C LEU A 42 43.34 -13.39 27.58
N ASP A 43 44.07 -12.30 27.29
CA ASP A 43 44.39 -11.73 25.99
C ASP A 43 45.38 -12.59 25.18
N LEU A 44 45.33 -12.51 23.84
CA LEU A 44 46.45 -12.18 22.91
C LEU A 44 46.24 -12.66 21.45
N THR A 45 46.01 -11.68 20.56
CA THR A 45 46.68 -11.37 19.27
C THR A 45 46.93 -12.41 18.14
N GLU A 46 46.45 -12.00 16.95
CA GLU A 46 47.11 -11.90 15.62
C GLU A 46 47.33 -13.09 14.65
N TYR A 47 46.90 -12.80 13.40
CA TYR A 47 47.33 -13.28 12.07
C TYR A 47 47.12 -14.74 11.64
N ILE A 48 46.39 -14.92 10.53
CA ILE A 48 46.87 -15.49 9.25
C ILE A 48 45.84 -15.22 8.14
N LEU A 49 46.32 -14.55 7.07
CA LEU A 49 45.71 -14.51 5.74
C LEU A 49 45.87 -15.90 5.10
N GLY A 50 44.83 -16.39 4.42
CA GLY A 50 44.96 -17.57 3.57
C GLY A 50 43.73 -17.75 2.70
N ASP A 51 43.88 -17.43 1.42
CA ASP A 51 42.97 -17.81 0.33
C ASP A 51 42.49 -19.26 0.50
N ILE A 52 41.18 -19.48 0.44
CA ILE A 52 40.61 -20.79 0.15
C ILE A 52 39.60 -20.64 -0.98
N GLU A 53 39.94 -21.34 -2.06
CA GLU A 53 39.34 -21.34 -3.38
C GLU A 53 37.88 -21.80 -3.39
N LEU A 54 37.14 -21.18 -4.31
CA LEU A 54 35.81 -21.52 -4.79
C LEU A 54 35.79 -22.89 -5.49
N HIS A 55 35.82 -24.01 -4.78
CA HIS A 55 35.54 -25.33 -5.39
C HIS A 55 34.95 -26.36 -4.40
N THR A 56 33.81 -26.04 -3.77
CA THR A 56 32.98 -27.05 -3.07
C THR A 56 31.50 -26.66 -3.01
N PHE A 57 30.84 -26.50 -4.17
CA PHE A 57 29.37 -26.31 -4.20
C PHE A 57 28.65 -27.05 -5.33
N TYR A 58 29.15 -28.23 -5.74
CA TYR A 58 28.48 -29.07 -6.75
C TYR A 58 28.00 -30.44 -6.26
N ASN A 59 28.10 -30.78 -4.97
CA ASN A 59 27.77 -32.12 -4.45
C ASN A 59 26.78 -32.11 -3.26
N CYS A 60 25.62 -31.45 -3.39
CA CYS A 60 24.54 -31.58 -2.41
C CYS A 60 23.15 -31.93 -3.00
N ILE A 61 23.06 -32.40 -4.25
CA ILE A 61 21.79 -32.90 -4.80
C ILE A 61 21.98 -34.27 -5.45
N VAL A 62 22.52 -35.23 -4.69
CA VAL A 62 22.26 -36.66 -4.88
C VAL A 62 22.55 -37.30 -3.52
N ASN A 63 21.52 -37.78 -2.83
CA ASN A 63 21.53 -38.93 -1.89
C ASN A 63 20.36 -38.85 -0.90
N GLU A 64 19.19 -39.33 -1.31
CA GLU A 64 18.30 -40.05 -0.41
C GLU A 64 17.72 -41.23 -1.18
N GLU A 65 18.46 -42.34 -1.21
CA GLU A 65 17.85 -43.65 -1.33
C GLU A 65 18.80 -44.72 -0.76
N THR A 66 18.21 -45.56 0.10
CA THR A 66 18.69 -46.86 0.59
C THR A 66 19.62 -46.91 1.79
N SER A 67 19.00 -47.20 2.94
CA SER A 67 19.62 -47.83 4.11
C SER A 67 19.95 -49.29 3.81
N LEU A 68 21.16 -49.69 4.22
CA LEU A 68 21.78 -50.98 3.96
C LEU A 68 21.41 -52.01 5.03
N GLY A 69 21.02 -53.21 4.60
CA GLY A 69 20.90 -54.42 5.44
C GLY A 69 21.47 -55.65 4.73
N ARG A 70 22.75 -55.92 5.01
CA ARG A 70 23.56 -57.16 4.85
C ARG A 70 22.77 -58.46 4.50
N LEU A 71 23.22 -59.38 3.63
CA LEU A 71 24.43 -60.20 3.70
C LEU A 71 24.64 -61.03 2.40
N GLN A 72 25.92 -61.32 2.13
CA GLN A 72 26.50 -62.47 1.40
C GLN A 72 26.43 -62.57 -0.13
N ARG A 73 27.61 -62.32 -0.73
CA ARG A 73 28.11 -62.91 -1.99
C ARG A 73 28.32 -64.42 -1.84
N ARG A 74 27.95 -65.19 -2.86
CA ARG A 74 28.90 -66.04 -3.62
C ARG A 74 28.29 -66.67 -4.89
N ASP A 75 29.17 -66.75 -5.89
CA ASP A 75 29.29 -67.76 -6.95
C ASP A 75 28.56 -67.60 -8.31
N LEU A 76 29.39 -67.17 -9.28
CA LEU A 76 29.81 -67.90 -10.50
C LEU A 76 28.82 -68.24 -11.63
N GLN A 77 29.20 -67.71 -12.81
CA GLN A 77 29.32 -68.36 -14.15
C GLN A 77 28.15 -68.35 -15.17
N LYS A 78 28.54 -67.87 -16.37
CA LYS A 78 28.21 -68.27 -17.76
C LYS A 78 26.74 -68.12 -18.21
N VAL A 79 26.39 -67.20 -19.10
CA VAL A 79 26.63 -67.10 -20.58
C VAL A 79 25.94 -68.21 -21.38
N ASP A 80 24.94 -67.76 -22.17
CA ASP A 80 24.34 -68.31 -23.40
C ASP A 80 23.53 -69.63 -23.28
N HIS A 81 22.40 -69.88 -23.95
CA HIS A 81 21.62 -69.23 -25.01
C HIS A 81 20.29 -70.04 -25.16
N LEU A 82 19.31 -69.47 -25.91
CA LEU A 82 18.13 -70.10 -26.55
C LEU A 82 16.86 -70.47 -25.74
N GLY A 83 15.71 -69.99 -26.25
CA GLY A 83 14.65 -70.90 -26.73
C GLY A 83 13.29 -70.95 -26.00
N SER A 84 12.31 -70.19 -26.53
CA SER A 84 10.87 -70.46 -26.66
C SER A 84 10.18 -71.64 -25.91
N SER A 85 9.12 -71.32 -25.14
CA SER A 85 7.85 -72.09 -25.00
C SER A 85 6.79 -71.21 -24.31
N ALA A 86 5.68 -70.83 -24.97
CA ALA A 86 4.39 -71.54 -24.98
C ALA A 86 3.85 -71.81 -23.57
N LEU A 87 2.93 -70.97 -23.08
CA LEU A 87 1.47 -71.20 -23.04
C LEU A 87 1.00 -71.99 -21.81
N GLN A 88 -0.06 -71.43 -21.20
CA GLN A 88 -1.16 -72.16 -20.54
C GLN A 88 -0.85 -72.75 -19.14
N ASN A 89 -1.67 -72.57 -18.10
CA ASN A 89 -3.14 -72.65 -18.08
C ASN A 89 -3.76 -72.26 -16.72
N TYR A 90 -4.97 -71.68 -16.80
CA TYR A 90 -6.18 -71.91 -15.97
C TYR A 90 -6.14 -71.70 -14.43
N GLN A 91 -7.19 -71.30 -13.70
CA GLN A 91 -8.64 -71.29 -13.94
C GLN A 91 -9.35 -70.43 -12.86
N ILE A 92 -10.51 -69.88 -13.23
CA ILE A 92 -11.57 -69.33 -12.35
C ILE A 92 -12.39 -70.51 -11.76
N PRO A 93 -13.13 -70.36 -10.63
CA PRO A 93 -14.61 -70.24 -10.73
C PRO A 93 -15.27 -69.35 -9.64
N MET A 94 -16.24 -68.49 -10.00
CA MET A 94 -17.72 -68.61 -9.79
C MET A 94 -18.21 -67.91 -8.49
N THR A 95 -19.38 -67.29 -8.30
CA THR A 95 -20.77 -67.27 -8.86
C THR A 95 -21.46 -66.01 -8.25
N ASP A 96 -22.68 -65.53 -8.55
CA ASP A 96 -23.61 -65.48 -9.69
C ASP A 96 -24.87 -64.70 -9.18
N ARG A 97 -25.66 -64.08 -10.08
CA ARG A 97 -27.08 -63.58 -9.99
C ARG A 97 -27.24 -62.15 -10.53
N GLN A 98 -27.67 -61.98 -11.79
CA GLN A 98 -29.04 -62.06 -12.36
C GLN A 98 -29.93 -60.83 -12.11
N GLY A 99 -30.30 -60.19 -13.22
CA GLY A 99 -31.34 -59.15 -13.33
C GLY A 99 -31.55 -58.75 -14.80
N THR A 100 -32.43 -59.48 -15.48
CA THR A 100 -32.82 -59.46 -16.90
C THR A 100 -33.65 -58.24 -17.33
N TYR A 101 -33.56 -57.83 -18.60
CA TYR A 101 -34.66 -57.63 -19.60
C TYR A 101 -34.04 -57.10 -20.92
N THR A 102 -33.66 -57.96 -21.86
CA THR A 102 -34.37 -58.36 -23.11
C THR A 102 -34.48 -57.33 -24.24
N ARG A 103 -33.90 -57.74 -25.39
CA ARG A 103 -34.43 -57.66 -26.78
C ARG A 103 -34.54 -56.26 -27.42
N ARG A 104 -34.18 -56.04 -28.69
CA ARG A 104 -33.67 -56.85 -29.81
C ARG A 104 -33.43 -55.89 -30.99
N LEU A 105 -32.66 -56.35 -31.97
CA LEU A 105 -32.55 -55.89 -33.37
C LEU A 105 -31.57 -54.72 -33.60
N LYS A 106 -30.74 -54.69 -34.64
CA LYS A 106 -30.16 -55.65 -35.62
C LYS A 106 -29.53 -54.74 -36.66
N ASP A 107 -28.34 -55.11 -37.14
CA ASP A 107 -27.83 -54.85 -38.50
C ASP A 107 -27.52 -53.35 -38.85
N THR A 108 -26.51 -52.96 -39.62
CA THR A 108 -25.34 -53.57 -40.29
C THR A 108 -24.54 -52.42 -40.91
N SER A 109 -23.29 -52.71 -41.32
CA SER A 109 -22.49 -52.02 -42.34
C SER A 109 -21.75 -50.73 -41.94
N CYS A 110 -20.52 -50.89 -41.45
CA CYS A 110 -19.40 -49.96 -41.75
C CYS A 110 -18.01 -50.59 -41.48
N GLN A 111 -17.89 -51.92 -41.41
CA GLN A 111 -16.61 -52.59 -41.10
C GLN A 111 -15.87 -53.14 -42.35
N ASN A 112 -16.39 -52.91 -43.57
CA ASN A 112 -15.87 -53.56 -44.79
C ASN A 112 -14.92 -52.71 -45.65
N ASN A 113 -14.46 -51.54 -45.18
CA ASN A 113 -13.58 -50.68 -45.99
C ASN A 113 -12.12 -50.63 -45.49
N LEU A 114 -11.75 -51.43 -44.49
CA LEU A 114 -10.40 -51.35 -43.89
C LEU A 114 -9.35 -52.28 -44.54
N ASP A 115 -9.75 -53.23 -45.39
CA ASP A 115 -8.86 -54.29 -45.90
C ASP A 115 -8.45 -54.16 -47.38
N GLU A 116 -8.93 -53.17 -48.14
CA GLU A 116 -8.56 -53.02 -49.57
C GLU A 116 -7.36 -52.07 -49.84
N LEU A 117 -6.76 -51.44 -48.83
CA LEU A 117 -5.69 -50.45 -49.04
C LEU A 117 -4.26 -50.94 -48.74
N ARG A 118 -4.06 -52.24 -48.47
CA ARG A 118 -2.73 -52.79 -48.11
C ARG A 118 -2.01 -53.58 -49.20
N SER A 119 -2.51 -53.63 -50.43
CA SER A 119 -1.77 -54.28 -51.51
C SER A 119 -2.07 -53.68 -52.88
N CYS A 120 -1.23 -52.76 -53.36
CA CYS A 120 -0.89 -52.67 -54.78
C CYS A 120 0.47 -52.00 -55.00
N PRO A 121 1.21 -52.38 -56.07
CA PRO A 121 2.61 -52.01 -56.25
C PRO A 121 2.78 -50.57 -56.73
N GLN A 122 4.01 -50.10 -56.55
CA GLN A 122 4.57 -48.81 -56.95
C GLN A 122 4.15 -48.41 -58.37
N ASP A 123 3.48 -47.25 -58.47
CA ASP A 123 3.50 -46.26 -59.57
C ASP A 123 2.14 -45.60 -59.89
N ASN A 124 1.03 -46.05 -59.30
CA ASN A 124 -0.27 -45.34 -59.35
C ASN A 124 -0.74 -44.73 -58.02
N SER A 125 0.05 -44.84 -56.95
CA SER A 125 -0.30 -44.40 -55.58
C SER A 125 -0.42 -42.88 -55.41
N HIS A 126 0.15 -42.09 -56.33
CA HIS A 126 0.16 -40.63 -56.23
C HIS A 126 -1.17 -39.98 -56.63
N ILE A 127 -1.90 -40.55 -57.60
CA ILE A 127 -3.20 -40.02 -58.05
C ILE A 127 -4.29 -40.42 -57.06
N GLU A 128 -4.22 -41.63 -56.47
CA GLU A 128 -5.14 -42.06 -55.42
C GLU A 128 -4.98 -41.25 -54.13
N GLN A 129 -3.75 -40.92 -53.70
CA GLN A 129 -3.54 -40.06 -52.52
C GLN A 129 -4.07 -38.63 -52.75
N ILE A 130 -3.94 -38.09 -53.96
CA ILE A 130 -4.51 -36.78 -54.34
C ILE A 130 -6.05 -36.86 -54.42
N GLY A 131 -6.61 -37.92 -54.98
CA GLY A 131 -8.06 -38.14 -55.01
C GLY A 131 -8.67 -38.35 -53.62
N ILE A 132 -7.95 -39.01 -52.71
CA ILE A 132 -8.32 -39.13 -51.29
C ILE A 132 -8.23 -37.77 -50.60
N LEU A 133 -7.20 -36.96 -50.91
CA LEU A 133 -7.06 -35.61 -50.37
C LEU A 133 -8.17 -34.67 -50.87
N GLU A 134 -8.49 -34.68 -52.16
CA GLU A 134 -9.61 -33.92 -52.72
C GLU A 134 -10.93 -34.35 -52.11
N LYS A 135 -11.13 -35.66 -51.90
CA LYS A 135 -12.33 -36.24 -51.25
C LYS A 135 -12.43 -35.90 -49.76
N ILE A 136 -11.30 -35.79 -49.05
CA ILE A 136 -11.23 -35.37 -47.64
C ILE A 136 -11.43 -33.86 -47.52
N ILE A 137 -10.80 -33.05 -48.38
CA ILE A 137 -10.96 -31.58 -48.44
C ILE A 137 -12.41 -31.22 -48.80
N SER A 138 -13.01 -31.90 -49.77
CA SER A 138 -14.42 -31.70 -50.12
C SER A 138 -15.39 -32.20 -49.04
N LYS A 139 -15.03 -33.25 -48.26
CA LYS A 139 -15.78 -33.65 -47.05
C LYS A 139 -15.70 -32.61 -45.93
N LEU A 140 -14.51 -32.02 -45.71
CA LEU A 140 -14.27 -30.99 -44.70
C LEU A 140 -14.94 -29.65 -45.05
N CYS A 141 -14.99 -29.29 -46.34
CA CYS A 141 -15.50 -27.99 -46.77
C CYS A 141 -17.01 -27.95 -47.07
N PHE A 142 -17.69 -29.09 -47.27
CA PHE A 142 -19.08 -29.10 -47.79
C PHE A 142 -20.07 -30.08 -47.15
N SER A 143 -19.75 -30.80 -46.06
CA SER A 143 -20.68 -31.76 -45.47
C SER A 143 -21.37 -31.27 -44.19
N LYS A 144 -22.71 -31.32 -44.22
CA LYS A 144 -23.69 -30.97 -43.18
C LYS A 144 -23.67 -31.86 -41.90
N GLY A 145 -22.59 -32.61 -41.66
CA GLY A 145 -22.63 -33.80 -40.81
C GLY A 145 -21.36 -34.12 -40.03
N LEU A 146 -20.59 -33.13 -39.57
CA LEU A 146 -19.56 -33.37 -38.56
C LEU A 146 -20.22 -33.47 -37.17
N GLY A 147 -20.53 -34.69 -36.75
CA GLY A 147 -20.90 -35.02 -35.38
C GLY A 147 -19.66 -35.23 -34.50
N ARG A 148 -19.79 -34.87 -33.22
CA ARG A 148 -18.78 -34.74 -32.14
C ARG A 148 -17.79 -35.90 -31.88
N SER A 149 -17.69 -36.92 -32.74
CA SER A 149 -16.80 -38.07 -32.57
C SER A 149 -15.90 -38.39 -33.78
N GLU A 150 -16.08 -37.73 -34.94
CA GLU A 150 -15.23 -37.92 -36.14
C GLU A 150 -14.19 -36.79 -36.36
N GLU A 151 -14.22 -35.76 -35.50
CA GLU A 151 -13.35 -34.58 -35.58
C GLU A 151 -11.87 -34.93 -35.31
N ASP A 152 -11.59 -35.82 -34.36
CA ASP A 152 -10.21 -36.10 -33.93
C ASP A 152 -9.40 -36.93 -34.94
N TYR A 153 -10.05 -37.88 -35.62
CA TYR A 153 -9.41 -38.74 -36.62
C TYR A 153 -9.09 -37.99 -37.92
N THR A 154 -9.97 -37.08 -38.32
CA THR A 154 -9.81 -36.29 -39.55
C THR A 154 -8.74 -35.20 -39.41
N VAL A 155 -8.64 -34.55 -38.24
CA VAL A 155 -7.58 -33.58 -37.93
C VAL A 155 -6.19 -34.25 -37.93
N LEU A 156 -6.05 -35.42 -37.32
CA LEU A 156 -4.78 -36.16 -37.29
C LEU A 156 -4.36 -36.66 -38.69
N GLN A 157 -5.32 -37.10 -39.52
CA GLN A 157 -5.05 -37.50 -40.90
C GLN A 157 -4.61 -36.33 -41.78
N VAL A 158 -5.29 -35.18 -41.72
CA VAL A 158 -4.91 -34.02 -42.56
C VAL A 158 -3.55 -33.46 -42.16
N THR A 159 -3.23 -33.42 -40.86
CA THR A 159 -1.92 -32.95 -40.39
C THR A 159 -0.78 -33.88 -40.79
N THR A 160 -0.96 -35.20 -40.65
CA THR A 160 0.05 -36.18 -41.11
C THR A 160 0.24 -36.11 -42.63
N ILE A 161 -0.82 -35.89 -43.39
CA ILE A 161 -0.71 -35.71 -44.84
C ILE A 161 0.04 -34.40 -45.18
N TYR A 162 -0.27 -33.29 -44.53
CA TYR A 162 0.46 -32.02 -44.71
C TYR A 162 1.97 -32.15 -44.38
N GLU A 163 2.32 -32.88 -43.33
CA GLU A 163 3.72 -33.17 -42.96
C GLU A 163 4.44 -34.04 -44.01
N THR A 164 3.75 -35.05 -44.57
CA THR A 164 4.34 -35.89 -45.63
C THR A 164 4.53 -35.12 -46.93
N LEU A 165 3.71 -34.09 -47.19
CA LEU A 165 3.80 -33.22 -48.35
C LEU A 165 4.93 -32.18 -48.20
N THR A 166 5.09 -31.60 -47.01
CA THR A 166 6.15 -30.61 -46.72
C THR A 166 7.57 -31.20 -46.70
N LYS A 167 7.72 -32.49 -46.39
CA LYS A 167 9.02 -33.20 -46.45
C LYS A 167 9.48 -33.58 -47.86
N LYS A 168 8.62 -33.47 -48.88
CA LYS A 168 8.94 -33.85 -50.27
C LYS A 168 9.27 -32.62 -51.12
N THR A 169 10.40 -32.66 -51.82
CA THR A 169 10.86 -31.56 -52.68
C THR A 169 10.27 -31.65 -54.09
N GLY A 170 9.42 -30.68 -54.47
CA GLY A 170 8.90 -30.56 -55.83
C GLY A 170 7.77 -29.51 -55.98
N LEU A 171 7.75 -28.79 -57.10
CA LEU A 171 6.81 -27.68 -57.42
C LEU A 171 5.32 -28.07 -57.30
N LYS A 172 4.97 -29.34 -57.57
CA LYS A 172 3.59 -29.84 -57.43
C LYS A 172 3.14 -29.97 -55.98
N TYR A 173 4.06 -30.33 -55.08
CA TYR A 173 3.75 -30.51 -53.66
C TYR A 173 3.60 -29.17 -52.94
N THR A 174 4.40 -28.17 -53.31
CA THR A 174 4.27 -26.79 -52.82
C THR A 174 2.96 -26.14 -53.28
N LEU A 175 2.51 -26.42 -54.51
CA LEU A 175 1.19 -25.97 -54.99
C LEU A 175 0.04 -26.62 -54.20
N LEU A 176 0.17 -27.90 -53.84
CA LEU A 176 -0.84 -28.62 -53.07
C LEU A 176 -0.92 -28.15 -51.61
N THR A 177 0.20 -27.86 -50.97
CA THR A 177 0.23 -27.25 -49.63
C THR A 177 -0.41 -25.86 -49.64
N ASP A 178 -0.21 -25.10 -50.71
CA ASP A 178 -0.84 -23.78 -50.92
C ASP A 178 -2.35 -23.87 -51.11
N VAL A 179 -2.83 -24.88 -51.83
CA VAL A 179 -4.28 -25.13 -52.00
C VAL A 179 -4.92 -25.48 -50.65
N ILE A 180 -4.29 -26.35 -49.85
CA ILE A 180 -4.79 -26.72 -48.52
C ILE A 180 -4.90 -25.49 -47.61
N LEU A 181 -3.85 -24.66 -47.55
CA LEU A 181 -3.85 -23.42 -46.77
C LEU A 181 -4.94 -22.44 -47.23
N ASN A 182 -5.07 -22.21 -48.54
CA ASN A 182 -6.07 -21.30 -49.09
C ASN A 182 -7.50 -21.79 -48.81
N GLN A 183 -7.76 -23.10 -48.89
CA GLN A 183 -9.07 -23.67 -48.58
C GLN A 183 -9.41 -23.54 -47.10
N LEU A 184 -8.46 -23.77 -46.19
CA LEU A 184 -8.66 -23.58 -44.74
C LEU A 184 -8.93 -22.10 -44.40
N LEU A 185 -8.20 -21.17 -45.01
CA LEU A 185 -8.41 -19.72 -44.83
C LEU A 185 -9.75 -19.24 -45.41
N MET A 186 -10.15 -19.76 -46.56
CA MET A 186 -11.47 -19.50 -47.14
C MET A 186 -12.60 -20.05 -46.28
N ALA A 187 -12.42 -21.24 -45.68
CA ALA A 187 -13.41 -21.82 -44.77
C ALA A 187 -13.60 -20.96 -43.50
N ILE A 188 -12.53 -20.37 -42.95
CA ILE A 188 -12.61 -19.47 -41.79
C ILE A 188 -13.35 -18.16 -42.13
N SER A 189 -13.11 -17.59 -43.32
CA SER A 189 -13.65 -16.28 -43.71
C SER A 189 -15.08 -16.33 -44.29
N THR A 190 -15.46 -17.42 -44.97
CA THR A 190 -16.73 -17.49 -45.72
C THR A 190 -17.79 -18.40 -45.11
N SER A 191 -17.41 -19.35 -44.25
CA SER A 191 -18.35 -20.31 -43.67
C SER A 191 -19.26 -19.67 -42.60
N LYS A 192 -20.50 -20.15 -42.52
CA LYS A 192 -21.46 -19.81 -41.45
C LYS A 192 -21.61 -20.91 -40.41
N GLU A 193 -21.06 -22.10 -40.65
CA GLU A 193 -21.18 -23.25 -39.75
C GLU A 193 -20.03 -23.28 -38.73
N GLU A 194 -20.37 -23.24 -37.44
CA GLU A 194 -19.40 -23.23 -36.34
C GLU A 194 -18.48 -24.46 -36.34
N GLY A 195 -19.00 -25.63 -36.72
CA GLY A 195 -18.22 -26.88 -36.78
C GLY A 195 -17.11 -26.83 -37.84
N VAL A 196 -17.39 -26.26 -39.02
CA VAL A 196 -16.42 -26.12 -40.11
C VAL A 196 -15.33 -25.11 -39.73
N ILE A 197 -15.71 -24.00 -39.10
CA ILE A 197 -14.76 -22.99 -38.61
C ILE A 197 -13.86 -23.60 -37.53
N ARG A 198 -14.44 -24.33 -36.56
CA ARG A 198 -13.70 -25.00 -35.48
C ARG A 198 -12.68 -26.00 -36.00
N ALA A 199 -13.09 -26.90 -36.91
CA ALA A 199 -12.20 -27.89 -37.51
C ALA A 199 -11.09 -27.24 -38.35
N SER A 200 -11.41 -26.17 -39.10
CA SER A 200 -10.41 -25.45 -39.89
C SER A 200 -9.35 -24.77 -39.01
N ILE A 201 -9.79 -24.17 -37.88
CA ILE A 201 -8.91 -23.51 -36.92
C ILE A 201 -8.04 -24.50 -36.14
N SER A 202 -8.58 -25.65 -35.74
CA SER A 202 -7.80 -26.67 -35.04
C SER A 202 -6.73 -27.30 -35.94
N ILE A 203 -7.05 -27.55 -37.22
CA ILE A 203 -6.09 -28.01 -38.24
C ILE A 203 -5.01 -26.94 -38.46
N LEU A 204 -5.38 -25.67 -38.60
CA LEU A 204 -4.39 -24.61 -38.82
C LEU A 204 -3.50 -24.41 -37.60
N SER A 205 -4.06 -24.46 -36.38
CA SER A 205 -3.32 -24.34 -35.13
C SER A 205 -2.31 -25.48 -34.93
N THR A 206 -2.68 -26.71 -35.32
CA THR A 206 -1.80 -27.89 -35.24
C THR A 206 -0.70 -27.87 -36.31
N ILE A 207 -0.97 -27.32 -37.49
CA ILE A 207 0.06 -27.10 -38.52
C ILE A 207 1.06 -26.03 -38.05
N ILE A 208 0.57 -24.92 -37.51
CA ILE A 208 1.42 -23.82 -37.03
C ILE A 208 2.28 -24.24 -35.83
N SER A 209 1.72 -24.98 -34.88
CA SER A 209 2.47 -25.43 -33.70
C SER A 209 3.61 -26.39 -34.05
N ARG A 210 3.51 -27.11 -35.18
CA ARG A 210 4.56 -28.03 -35.67
C ARG A 210 5.53 -27.38 -36.65
N ASN A 211 5.12 -26.32 -37.35
CA ASN A 211 5.97 -25.61 -38.29
C ASN A 211 5.72 -24.09 -38.27
N GLN A 212 6.61 -23.36 -37.58
CA GLN A 212 6.49 -21.92 -37.38
C GLN A 212 6.74 -21.09 -38.66
N SER A 213 7.38 -21.66 -39.70
CA SER A 213 7.57 -20.96 -40.99
C SER A 213 6.25 -20.71 -41.73
N VAL A 214 5.23 -21.52 -41.45
CA VAL A 214 3.89 -21.41 -42.06
C VAL A 214 3.13 -20.18 -41.54
N VAL A 215 3.54 -19.58 -40.41
CA VAL A 215 2.90 -18.37 -39.86
C VAL A 215 3.05 -17.19 -40.81
N GLU A 216 4.23 -17.00 -41.40
CA GLU A 216 4.48 -15.91 -42.36
C GLU A 216 3.70 -16.13 -43.65
N ASP A 217 3.61 -17.38 -44.13
CA ASP A 217 2.80 -17.74 -45.29
C ASP A 217 1.31 -17.48 -45.05
N VAL A 218 0.80 -17.80 -43.85
CA VAL A 218 -0.59 -17.56 -43.44
C VAL A 218 -0.91 -16.07 -43.34
N LYS A 219 0.03 -15.26 -42.83
CA LYS A 219 -0.09 -13.79 -42.79
C LYS A 219 -0.11 -13.20 -44.21
N GLN A 220 0.82 -13.62 -45.07
CA GLN A 220 0.91 -13.13 -46.45
C GLN A 220 -0.29 -13.55 -47.31
N LYS A 221 -0.87 -14.73 -47.06
CA LYS A 221 -2.03 -15.26 -47.81
C LYS A 221 -3.39 -14.75 -47.33
N GLY A 222 -3.42 -13.82 -46.36
CA GLY A 222 -4.60 -13.00 -46.09
C GLY A 222 -5.51 -13.46 -44.96
N LEU A 223 -4.99 -14.13 -43.93
CA LEU A 223 -5.74 -14.35 -42.68
C LEU A 223 -6.13 -13.00 -42.07
N ARG A 224 -7.43 -12.66 -42.07
CA ARG A 224 -7.93 -11.44 -41.43
C ARG A 224 -8.22 -11.72 -39.96
N LEU A 225 -7.57 -10.98 -39.07
CA LEU A 225 -7.79 -11.08 -37.62
C LEU A 225 -9.25 -10.74 -37.23
N CYS A 226 -9.95 -9.93 -38.03
CA CYS A 226 -11.38 -9.65 -37.85
C CYS A 226 -12.26 -10.90 -38.00
N ASP A 227 -11.90 -11.82 -38.89
CA ASP A 227 -12.67 -13.05 -39.12
C ASP A 227 -12.52 -13.98 -37.91
N LEU A 228 -11.30 -14.07 -37.34
CA LEU A 228 -11.03 -14.78 -36.10
C LEU A 228 -11.72 -14.14 -34.89
N ALA A 229 -11.72 -12.82 -34.79
CA ALA A 229 -12.46 -12.10 -33.75
C ALA A 229 -13.98 -12.34 -33.85
N SER A 230 -14.51 -12.43 -35.07
CA SER A 230 -15.91 -12.78 -35.30
C SER A 230 -16.21 -14.24 -34.90
N ALA A 231 -15.25 -15.16 -35.11
CA ALA A 231 -15.36 -16.55 -34.70
C ALA A 231 -15.37 -16.69 -33.17
N ILE A 232 -14.54 -15.93 -32.45
CA ILE A 232 -14.56 -15.86 -30.97
C ILE A 232 -15.93 -15.38 -30.47
N LYS A 233 -16.49 -14.33 -31.08
CA LYS A 233 -17.83 -13.81 -30.75
C LYS A 233 -18.96 -14.80 -31.07
N ARG A 234 -18.70 -15.86 -31.85
CA ARG A 234 -19.62 -16.95 -32.20
C ARG A 234 -19.33 -18.26 -31.44
N ASN A 235 -18.68 -18.19 -30.27
CA ASN A 235 -18.35 -19.36 -29.42
C ASN A 235 -17.40 -20.39 -30.06
N VAL A 236 -16.58 -20.00 -31.04
CA VAL A 236 -15.45 -20.82 -31.53
C VAL A 236 -14.20 -20.42 -30.76
N TYR A 237 -14.00 -21.03 -29.61
CA TYR A 237 -12.95 -20.64 -28.66
C TYR A 237 -11.54 -21.00 -29.15
N GLU A 238 -11.40 -22.02 -29.99
CA GLU A 238 -10.14 -22.44 -30.62
C GLU A 238 -9.50 -21.32 -31.46
N ALA A 239 -10.29 -20.32 -31.89
CA ALA A 239 -9.80 -19.13 -32.57
C ALA A 239 -8.81 -18.32 -31.71
N ALA A 240 -8.95 -18.33 -30.38
CA ALA A 240 -8.01 -17.67 -29.48
C ALA A 240 -6.60 -18.31 -29.55
N THR A 241 -6.52 -19.64 -29.66
CA THR A 241 -5.26 -20.37 -29.83
C THR A 241 -4.56 -19.96 -31.12
N LEU A 242 -5.31 -19.85 -32.22
CA LEU A 242 -4.77 -19.41 -33.50
C LEU A 242 -4.32 -17.94 -33.48
N ILE A 243 -5.10 -17.04 -32.85
CA ILE A 243 -4.69 -15.63 -32.67
C ILE A 243 -3.37 -15.54 -31.91
N TYR A 244 -3.22 -16.29 -30.82
CA TYR A 244 -1.96 -16.30 -30.06
C TYR A 244 -0.79 -16.84 -30.89
N LEU A 245 -0.97 -17.96 -31.60
CA LEU A 245 0.07 -18.58 -32.43
C LEU A 245 0.51 -17.69 -33.61
N VAL A 246 -0.40 -16.89 -34.17
CA VAL A 246 -0.10 -15.92 -35.23
C VAL A 246 0.71 -14.73 -34.69
N ASN A 247 0.66 -14.48 -33.38
CA ASN A 247 1.36 -13.40 -32.69
C ASN A 247 1.19 -12.03 -33.39
N PRO A 248 -0.05 -11.51 -33.48
CA PRO A 248 -0.34 -10.21 -34.09
C PRO A 248 0.25 -9.06 -33.27
N SER A 249 0.42 -7.89 -33.91
CA SER A 249 0.91 -6.72 -33.20
C SER A 249 -0.10 -6.25 -32.15
N PRO A 250 0.33 -5.69 -31.00
CA PRO A 250 -0.62 -5.21 -29.99
C PRO A 250 -1.65 -4.22 -30.54
N ALA A 251 -1.24 -3.35 -31.47
CA ALA A 251 -2.13 -2.40 -32.14
C ALA A 251 -3.26 -3.10 -32.91
N GLU A 252 -2.98 -4.23 -33.57
CA GLU A 252 -4.00 -5.03 -34.26
C GLU A 252 -4.99 -5.66 -33.27
N ILE A 253 -4.51 -6.20 -32.15
CA ILE A 253 -5.38 -6.80 -31.12
C ILE A 253 -6.35 -5.76 -30.54
N LYS A 254 -5.89 -4.51 -30.36
CA LYS A 254 -6.73 -3.41 -29.85
C LYS A 254 -7.96 -3.15 -30.72
N THR A 255 -7.82 -3.25 -32.04
CA THR A 255 -8.92 -2.98 -32.98
C THR A 255 -10.06 -4.01 -32.90
N LEU A 256 -9.82 -5.17 -32.27
CA LEU A 256 -10.75 -6.30 -32.28
C LEU A 256 -11.73 -6.31 -31.09
N GLU A 257 -11.54 -5.45 -30.08
CA GLU A 257 -12.39 -5.34 -28.87
C GLU A 257 -12.71 -6.70 -28.21
N LEU A 258 -11.69 -7.55 -28.05
CA LEU A 258 -11.86 -8.96 -27.64
C LEU A 258 -11.94 -9.18 -26.13
N LEU A 259 -11.66 -8.18 -25.29
CA LEU A 259 -11.47 -8.38 -23.86
C LEU A 259 -12.68 -9.04 -23.15
N PRO A 260 -13.94 -8.58 -23.32
CA PRO A 260 -15.08 -9.19 -22.64
C PRO A 260 -15.28 -10.67 -23.02
N THR A 261 -15.08 -11.00 -24.30
CA THR A 261 -15.20 -12.37 -24.80
C THR A 261 -14.07 -13.27 -24.32
N LEU A 262 -12.83 -12.77 -24.25
CA LEU A 262 -11.69 -13.56 -23.76
C LEU A 262 -11.82 -13.87 -22.27
N VAL A 263 -12.31 -12.91 -21.48
CA VAL A 263 -12.59 -13.12 -20.06
C VAL A 263 -13.68 -14.18 -19.86
N ASP A 264 -14.75 -14.15 -20.67
CA ASP A 264 -15.82 -15.15 -20.62
C ASP A 264 -15.29 -16.57 -20.92
N ILE A 265 -14.40 -16.71 -21.90
CA ILE A 265 -13.75 -17.99 -22.23
C ILE A 265 -12.99 -18.56 -21.04
N VAL A 266 -12.17 -17.73 -20.38
CA VAL A 266 -11.39 -18.20 -19.22
C VAL A 266 -12.34 -18.62 -18.10
N CYS A 267 -13.36 -17.81 -17.79
CA CYS A 267 -14.28 -18.04 -16.68
C CYS A 267 -15.27 -19.21 -16.88
N THR A 268 -15.60 -19.58 -18.12
CA THR A 268 -16.58 -20.64 -18.44
C THR A 268 -15.97 -22.03 -18.69
N SER A 269 -14.64 -22.14 -18.60
CA SER A 269 -13.83 -23.33 -18.91
C SER A 269 -14.23 -24.64 -18.19
N ASN A 270 -15.03 -24.59 -17.11
CA ASN A 270 -15.62 -25.78 -16.49
C ASN A 270 -16.51 -26.62 -17.43
N SER A 271 -16.95 -26.06 -18.58
CA SER A 271 -17.72 -26.79 -19.59
C SER A 271 -16.88 -27.45 -20.69
N TYR A 272 -15.56 -27.25 -20.74
CA TYR A 272 -14.68 -27.96 -21.69
C TYR A 272 -14.35 -29.37 -21.17
N LYS A 273 -15.24 -30.32 -21.46
CA LYS A 273 -14.89 -31.75 -21.46
C LYS A 273 -14.57 -32.16 -22.89
N GLY A 274 -13.31 -32.06 -23.31
CA GLY A 274 -12.90 -32.43 -24.66
C GLY A 274 -11.48 -32.98 -24.66
N GLY A 275 -11.35 -34.28 -24.96
CA GLY A 275 -10.10 -35.02 -24.93
C GLY A 275 -9.11 -34.54 -25.98
N LEU A 276 -7.97 -34.04 -25.53
CA LEU A 276 -6.75 -34.03 -26.31
C LEU A 276 -5.60 -34.21 -25.32
N THR A 277 -5.24 -35.47 -25.09
CA THR A 277 -4.06 -35.83 -24.33
C THR A 277 -2.81 -35.33 -25.05
N SER A 278 -2.12 -34.42 -24.35
CA SER A 278 -0.65 -34.34 -24.21
C SER A 278 0.21 -33.44 -25.11
N LEU A 279 -0.28 -32.46 -25.88
CA LEU A 279 0.68 -31.56 -26.56
C LEU A 279 0.25 -30.13 -26.94
N MET A 280 -0.99 -29.68 -26.74
CA MET A 280 -1.48 -28.43 -27.35
C MET A 280 -1.92 -27.36 -26.32
N LEU A 281 -1.66 -26.09 -26.66
CA LEU A 281 -2.10 -24.90 -25.93
C LEU A 281 -3.63 -24.84 -25.87
N THR A 282 -4.20 -24.78 -24.66
CA THR A 282 -5.66 -24.77 -24.48
C THR A 282 -6.24 -23.39 -24.85
N PRO A 283 -7.50 -23.30 -25.35
CA PRO A 283 -8.13 -22.02 -25.64
C PRO A 283 -8.20 -21.05 -24.44
N PRO A 284 -8.44 -21.51 -23.19
CA PRO A 284 -8.33 -20.67 -22.00
C PRO A 284 -6.91 -20.14 -21.76
N ALA A 285 -5.87 -20.98 -21.92
CA ALA A 285 -4.47 -20.55 -21.76
C ALA A 285 -4.08 -19.49 -22.80
N ALA A 286 -4.45 -19.69 -24.07
CA ALA A 286 -4.23 -18.72 -25.13
C ALA A 286 -4.97 -17.39 -24.87
N SER A 287 -6.21 -17.47 -24.38
CA SER A 287 -7.00 -16.29 -24.02
C SER A 287 -6.35 -15.50 -22.90
N LEU A 288 -5.79 -16.18 -21.89
CA LEU A 288 -5.08 -15.55 -20.77
C LEU A 288 -3.78 -14.87 -21.22
N MET A 289 -3.03 -15.48 -22.14
CA MET A 289 -1.83 -14.88 -22.73
C MET A 289 -2.16 -13.64 -23.55
N ILE A 290 -3.26 -13.66 -24.33
CA ILE A 290 -3.73 -12.46 -25.05
C ILE A 290 -4.15 -11.35 -24.07
N ILE A 291 -4.80 -11.72 -22.96
CA ILE A 291 -5.15 -10.77 -21.89
C ILE A 291 -3.89 -10.14 -21.28
N GLU A 292 -2.81 -10.92 -21.06
CA GLU A 292 -1.52 -10.38 -20.60
C GLU A 292 -1.00 -9.29 -21.55
N VAL A 293 -1.03 -9.54 -22.86
CA VAL A 293 -0.62 -8.54 -23.89
C VAL A 293 -1.50 -7.30 -23.82
N LEU A 294 -2.82 -7.46 -23.70
CA LEU A 294 -3.77 -6.34 -23.63
C LEU A 294 -3.55 -5.42 -22.42
N VAL A 295 -3.05 -5.97 -21.32
CA VAL A 295 -2.83 -5.24 -20.06
C VAL A 295 -1.42 -4.63 -19.99
N THR A 296 -0.48 -5.09 -20.81
CA THR A 296 0.94 -4.71 -20.73
C THR A 296 1.44 -3.85 -21.90
N ALA A 297 0.87 -4.00 -23.10
CA ALA A 297 1.48 -3.50 -24.32
C ALA A 297 1.08 -2.07 -24.73
N PHE A 298 0.07 -1.45 -24.09
CA PHE A 298 -0.43 -0.13 -24.49
C PHE A 298 -0.07 1.00 -23.52
N ASP A 299 -0.53 2.21 -23.85
CA ASP A 299 -0.42 3.39 -23.00
C ASP A 299 -1.14 3.20 -21.66
N TYR A 300 -0.71 3.97 -20.66
CA TYR A 300 -1.23 3.91 -19.29
C TYR A 300 -2.76 4.01 -19.22
N THR A 301 -3.38 4.88 -20.02
CA THR A 301 -4.83 5.07 -20.03
C THR A 301 -5.59 3.87 -20.58
N THR A 302 -5.08 3.25 -21.64
CA THR A 302 -5.71 2.08 -22.26
C THR A 302 -5.56 0.83 -21.41
N ASN A 303 -4.38 0.62 -20.81
CA ASN A 303 -4.18 -0.49 -19.89
C ASN A 303 -5.10 -0.36 -18.67
N ASN A 304 -5.28 0.85 -18.15
CA ASN A 304 -6.19 1.11 -17.03
C ASN A 304 -7.66 0.80 -17.37
N MET A 305 -8.13 1.13 -18.58
CA MET A 305 -9.49 0.75 -19.00
C MET A 305 -9.68 -0.77 -19.06
N HIS A 306 -8.69 -1.50 -19.58
CA HIS A 306 -8.73 -2.96 -19.61
C HIS A 306 -8.64 -3.57 -18.20
N LEU A 307 -7.79 -3.02 -17.34
CA LEU A 307 -7.64 -3.43 -15.96
C LEU A 307 -8.90 -3.17 -15.13
N GLU A 308 -9.61 -2.06 -15.35
CA GLU A 308 -10.88 -1.75 -14.69
C GLU A 308 -11.96 -2.81 -14.98
N ALA A 309 -12.00 -3.32 -16.22
CA ALA A 309 -12.92 -4.39 -16.58
C ALA A 309 -12.53 -5.73 -15.92
N ILE A 310 -11.24 -6.02 -15.76
CA ILE A 310 -10.74 -7.27 -15.18
C ILE A 310 -10.77 -7.26 -13.65
N SER A 311 -10.54 -6.11 -13.01
CA SER A 311 -10.41 -5.97 -11.55
C SER A 311 -11.74 -6.17 -10.80
N LEU A 312 -12.86 -6.27 -11.51
CA LEU A 312 -14.16 -6.60 -10.94
C LEU A 312 -14.10 -7.96 -10.18
N PRO A 313 -14.58 -8.05 -8.93
CA PRO A 313 -14.45 -9.27 -8.11
C PRO A 313 -14.99 -10.55 -8.76
N ARG A 314 -16.08 -10.43 -9.55
CA ARG A 314 -16.66 -11.56 -10.30
C ARG A 314 -15.67 -12.13 -11.32
N VAL A 315 -15.01 -11.26 -12.07
CA VAL A 315 -14.04 -11.63 -13.11
C VAL A 315 -12.79 -12.24 -12.46
N LEU A 316 -12.24 -11.61 -11.42
CA LEU A 316 -11.08 -12.17 -10.71
C LEU A 316 -11.35 -13.56 -10.14
N SER A 317 -12.55 -13.79 -9.57
CA SER A 317 -12.92 -15.11 -9.08
C SER A 317 -13.03 -16.15 -10.19
N GLY A 318 -13.56 -15.75 -11.35
CA GLY A 318 -13.63 -16.59 -12.53
C GLY A 318 -12.28 -16.85 -13.17
N LEU A 319 -11.31 -15.94 -13.05
CA LEU A 319 -9.94 -16.19 -13.49
C LEU A 319 -9.24 -17.17 -12.55
N VAL A 320 -9.31 -16.99 -11.23
CA VAL A 320 -8.51 -17.81 -10.29
C VAL A 320 -9.03 -19.24 -10.16
N ASN A 321 -10.35 -19.45 -10.10
CA ASN A 321 -10.97 -20.75 -9.78
C ASN A 321 -10.98 -21.78 -10.92
N VAL A 322 -10.40 -21.46 -12.07
CA VAL A 322 -10.39 -22.34 -13.24
C VAL A 322 -9.41 -23.49 -13.03
N PRO A 323 -9.82 -24.76 -13.20
CA PRO A 323 -8.91 -25.89 -13.19
C PRO A 323 -7.97 -25.78 -14.40
N ARG A 324 -6.68 -25.61 -14.15
CA ARG A 324 -5.67 -25.40 -15.19
C ARG A 324 -4.92 -26.67 -15.50
N THR A 325 -4.48 -26.76 -16.76
CA THR A 325 -3.48 -27.74 -17.18
C THR A 325 -2.12 -27.42 -16.52
N ASP A 326 -1.24 -28.40 -16.30
CA ASP A 326 0.12 -28.19 -15.72
C ASP A 326 1.09 -27.42 -16.67
N ASN A 327 0.55 -26.53 -17.50
CA ASN A 327 1.31 -25.69 -18.42
C ASN A 327 1.90 -24.47 -17.69
N LEU A 328 3.23 -24.40 -17.63
CA LEU A 328 3.97 -23.33 -16.95
C LEU A 328 3.59 -21.92 -17.46
N GLU A 329 3.44 -21.74 -18.78
CA GLU A 329 3.17 -20.43 -19.39
C GLU A 329 1.80 -19.85 -19.02
N GLU A 330 0.81 -20.71 -18.74
CA GLU A 330 -0.52 -20.29 -18.29
C GLU A 330 -0.44 -19.62 -16.91
N TYR A 331 0.32 -20.22 -15.99
CA TYR A 331 0.54 -19.67 -14.65
C TYR A 331 1.40 -18.40 -14.66
N ILE A 332 2.40 -18.30 -15.55
CA ILE A 332 3.18 -17.06 -15.73
C ILE A 332 2.25 -15.92 -16.13
N SER A 333 1.41 -16.14 -17.14
CA SER A 333 0.47 -15.15 -17.66
C SER A 333 -0.57 -14.76 -16.60
N LEU A 334 -1.10 -15.75 -15.86
CA LEU A 334 -2.01 -15.53 -14.74
C LEU A 334 -1.39 -14.61 -13.68
N ALA A 335 -0.20 -14.96 -13.23
CA ALA A 335 0.53 -14.22 -12.21
C ALA A 335 0.80 -12.79 -12.65
N ALA A 336 1.22 -12.58 -13.91
CA ALA A 336 1.44 -11.26 -14.48
C ALA A 336 0.15 -10.41 -14.49
N VAL A 337 -0.97 -10.97 -14.94
CA VAL A 337 -2.27 -10.29 -14.95
C VAL A 337 -2.72 -9.94 -13.53
N LEU A 338 -2.63 -10.88 -12.58
CA LEU A 338 -3.00 -10.64 -11.18
C LEU A 338 -2.15 -9.54 -10.54
N VAL A 339 -0.83 -9.53 -10.77
CA VAL A 339 0.06 -8.47 -10.30
C VAL A 339 -0.38 -7.11 -10.84
N ARG A 340 -0.80 -7.01 -12.11
CA ARG A 340 -1.27 -5.74 -12.68
C ARG A 340 -2.64 -5.32 -12.15
N CYS A 341 -3.56 -6.26 -11.94
CA CYS A 341 -4.82 -5.97 -11.26
C CYS A 341 -4.59 -5.44 -9.84
N ILE A 342 -3.69 -6.06 -9.07
CA ILE A 342 -3.34 -5.63 -7.71
C ILE A 342 -2.67 -4.25 -7.68
N ARG A 343 -1.83 -3.93 -8.67
CA ARG A 343 -1.19 -2.60 -8.79
C ARG A 343 -2.17 -1.52 -9.23
N PHE A 344 -3.21 -1.87 -9.98
CA PHE A 344 -4.27 -0.95 -10.43
C PHE A 344 -5.28 -0.66 -9.32
N ASP A 345 -5.86 -1.71 -8.73
CA ASP A 345 -6.77 -1.62 -7.59
C ASP A 345 -6.26 -2.50 -6.44
N GLY A 346 -5.76 -1.85 -5.40
CA GLY A 346 -5.25 -2.53 -4.21
C GLY A 346 -6.31 -3.39 -3.51
N GLN A 347 -7.60 -3.03 -3.59
CA GLN A 347 -8.68 -3.79 -2.95
C GLN A 347 -8.80 -5.22 -3.49
N CYS A 348 -8.33 -5.47 -4.71
CA CYS A 348 -8.29 -6.80 -5.31
C CYS A 348 -7.47 -7.80 -4.47
N ARG A 349 -6.47 -7.34 -3.69
CA ARG A 349 -5.59 -8.21 -2.88
C ARG A 349 -6.38 -9.12 -1.94
N LYS A 350 -7.43 -8.60 -1.31
CA LYS A 350 -8.27 -9.38 -0.39
C LYS A 350 -8.90 -10.58 -1.08
N TYR A 351 -9.38 -10.38 -2.31
CA TYR A 351 -10.01 -11.43 -3.09
C TYR A 351 -8.98 -12.42 -3.63
N VAL A 352 -7.86 -11.91 -4.15
CA VAL A 352 -6.77 -12.76 -4.68
C VAL A 352 -6.18 -13.63 -3.56
N ALA A 353 -5.88 -13.08 -2.38
CA ALA A 353 -5.34 -13.84 -1.26
C ALA A 353 -6.25 -14.98 -0.77
N LEU A 354 -7.57 -14.82 -0.86
CA LEU A 354 -8.54 -15.84 -0.43
C LEU A 354 -8.74 -16.96 -1.45
N LEU A 355 -8.55 -16.68 -2.74
CA LEU A 355 -8.92 -17.59 -3.82
C LEU A 355 -7.72 -18.30 -4.45
N THR A 356 -6.51 -17.77 -4.31
CA THR A 356 -5.35 -18.24 -5.09
C THR A 356 -4.78 -19.56 -4.54
N PRO A 357 -4.67 -20.62 -5.37
CA PRO A 357 -3.96 -21.84 -4.99
C PRO A 357 -2.44 -21.59 -5.00
N ILE A 358 -1.83 -21.52 -3.81
CA ILE A 358 -0.44 -21.08 -3.64
C ILE A 358 0.57 -22.07 -4.25
N ALA A 359 0.28 -23.37 -4.22
CA ALA A 359 1.17 -24.44 -4.69
C ALA A 359 1.66 -24.23 -6.13
N GLN A 360 0.79 -23.72 -7.00
CA GLN A 360 1.09 -23.46 -8.41
C GLN A 360 2.03 -22.26 -8.60
N PHE A 361 2.01 -21.28 -7.70
CA PHE A 361 2.93 -20.14 -7.76
C PHE A 361 4.28 -20.48 -7.11
N ILE A 362 4.31 -21.43 -6.17
CA ILE A 362 5.56 -21.98 -5.64
C ILE A 362 6.30 -22.77 -6.73
N SER A 363 5.59 -23.56 -7.55
CA SER A 363 6.23 -24.29 -8.64
C SER A 363 6.87 -23.37 -9.70
N LEU A 364 6.36 -22.14 -9.85
CA LEU A 364 7.01 -21.11 -10.67
C LEU A 364 8.36 -20.65 -10.09
N LEU A 365 8.48 -20.55 -8.76
CA LEU A 365 9.74 -20.18 -8.09
C LEU A 365 10.81 -21.26 -8.28
N THR A 366 10.44 -22.54 -8.29
CA THR A 366 11.37 -23.66 -8.47
C THR A 366 11.73 -23.93 -9.93
N SER A 367 11.10 -23.22 -10.87
CA SER A 367 11.36 -23.38 -12.30
C SER A 367 12.71 -22.81 -12.72
N LYS A 368 13.32 -23.41 -13.76
CA LYS A 368 14.59 -22.91 -14.34
C LYS A 368 14.39 -21.68 -15.25
N GLN A 369 13.15 -21.28 -15.52
CA GLN A 369 12.86 -20.17 -16.43
C GLN A 369 12.92 -18.83 -15.67
N ARG A 370 13.81 -17.93 -16.11
CA ARG A 370 13.97 -16.60 -15.49
C ARG A 370 12.68 -15.77 -15.47
N ARG A 371 11.86 -15.85 -16.52
CA ARG A 371 10.57 -15.14 -16.58
C ARG A 371 9.61 -15.63 -15.50
N ALA A 372 9.53 -16.93 -15.29
CA ALA A 372 8.65 -17.54 -14.29
C ALA A 372 9.05 -17.16 -12.87
N THR A 373 10.35 -17.24 -12.54
CA THR A 373 10.85 -16.86 -11.21
C THR A 373 10.66 -15.37 -10.93
N CYS A 374 10.94 -14.49 -11.89
CA CYS A 374 10.70 -13.04 -11.77
C CYS A 374 9.22 -12.71 -11.49
N VAL A 375 8.30 -13.29 -12.28
CA VAL A 375 6.87 -13.01 -12.12
C VAL A 375 6.33 -13.59 -10.80
N ALA A 376 6.80 -14.77 -10.38
CA ALA A 376 6.43 -15.34 -9.10
C ALA A 376 6.91 -14.47 -7.92
N LEU A 377 8.14 -13.96 -7.98
CA LEU A 377 8.66 -13.02 -6.98
C LEU A 377 7.83 -11.72 -6.93
N GLU A 378 7.46 -11.15 -8.08
CA GLU A 378 6.58 -9.97 -8.13
C GLU A 378 5.19 -10.26 -7.54
N PHE A 379 4.64 -11.43 -7.81
CA PHE A 379 3.36 -11.88 -7.25
C PHE A 379 3.42 -11.97 -5.73
N PHE A 380 4.41 -12.67 -5.18
CA PHE A 380 4.57 -12.79 -3.72
C PHE A 380 4.88 -11.43 -3.07
N HIS A 381 5.65 -10.57 -3.72
CA HIS A 381 5.91 -9.21 -3.23
C HIS A 381 4.63 -8.38 -3.10
N GLU A 382 3.74 -8.42 -4.10
CA GLU A 382 2.51 -7.62 -4.08
C GLU A 382 1.44 -8.21 -3.16
N ILE A 383 1.31 -9.54 -3.08
CA ILE A 383 0.28 -10.18 -2.25
C ILE A 383 0.60 -10.08 -0.76
N LEU A 384 1.88 -10.14 -0.36
CA LEU A 384 2.30 -10.04 1.04
C LEU A 384 2.13 -8.63 1.62
N ARG A 385 1.90 -7.62 0.78
CA ARG A 385 1.54 -6.26 1.18
C ARG A 385 0.04 -6.18 1.52
N MET A 386 -0.36 -6.96 2.52
CA MET A 386 -1.70 -7.05 3.11
C MET A 386 -1.61 -7.02 4.64
N PRO A 387 -2.72 -7.00 5.40
CA PRO A 387 -2.66 -7.02 6.86
C PRO A 387 -1.85 -8.19 7.41
N ARG A 388 -1.10 -7.94 8.48
CA ARG A 388 -0.03 -8.83 8.95
C ARG A 388 -0.52 -10.23 9.31
N SER A 389 -1.65 -10.36 9.97
CA SER A 389 -2.27 -11.66 10.31
C SER A 389 -2.54 -12.52 9.07
N SER A 390 -3.13 -11.93 8.02
CA SER A 390 -3.36 -12.60 6.74
C SER A 390 -2.05 -12.94 6.02
N ALA A 391 -1.06 -12.03 6.06
CA ALA A 391 0.27 -12.29 5.51
C ALA A 391 0.97 -13.47 6.21
N ILE A 392 0.88 -13.57 7.53
CA ILE A 392 1.45 -14.69 8.30
C ILE A 392 0.78 -16.02 7.90
N SER A 393 -0.55 -16.04 7.76
CA SER A 393 -1.28 -17.23 7.31
C SER A 393 -0.83 -17.68 5.91
N LEU A 394 -0.63 -16.74 4.99
CA LEU A 394 -0.16 -17.06 3.64
C LEU A 394 1.31 -17.54 3.63
N LEU A 395 2.17 -16.94 4.46
CA LEU A 395 3.56 -17.41 4.62
C LEU A 395 3.62 -18.82 5.23
N GLN A 396 2.71 -19.17 6.16
CA GLN A 396 2.59 -20.52 6.69
C GLN A 396 2.20 -21.52 5.59
N GLN A 397 1.24 -21.17 4.74
CA GLN A 397 0.86 -22.00 3.58
C GLN A 397 2.03 -22.19 2.60
N ILE A 398 2.78 -21.12 2.29
CA ILE A 398 3.97 -21.21 1.42
C ILE A 398 5.00 -22.20 1.98
N LYS A 399 5.14 -22.23 3.30
CA LYS A 399 6.05 -23.13 4.00
C LYS A 399 5.53 -24.57 4.05
N GLU A 400 4.24 -24.78 4.27
CA GLU A 400 3.65 -26.13 4.32
C GLU A 400 3.70 -26.83 2.96
N GLU A 401 3.46 -26.09 1.88
CA GLU A 401 3.42 -26.64 0.52
C GLU A 401 4.80 -26.80 -0.12
N GLY A 402 5.78 -26.01 0.29
CA GLY A 402 7.16 -26.14 -0.17
C GLY A 402 8.09 -26.56 0.95
N SER A 403 8.65 -27.76 0.84
CA SER A 403 9.73 -28.24 1.72
C SER A 403 10.90 -27.25 1.78
N ASN A 404 11.88 -27.46 2.67
CA ASN A 404 13.11 -26.63 2.81
C ASN A 404 13.82 -26.26 1.49
N SER A 405 13.52 -26.95 0.39
CA SER A 405 13.88 -26.58 -0.99
C SER A 405 13.55 -25.13 -1.36
N ASN A 406 12.44 -24.54 -0.89
CA ASN A 406 12.08 -23.15 -1.20
C ASN A 406 13.09 -22.14 -0.67
N LEU A 407 13.60 -22.34 0.56
CA LEU A 407 14.60 -21.45 1.17
C LEU A 407 15.91 -21.50 0.37
N CYS A 408 16.33 -22.70 -0.04
CA CYS A 408 17.51 -22.89 -0.88
C CYS A 408 17.36 -22.22 -2.25
N VAL A 409 16.20 -22.38 -2.91
CA VAL A 409 15.93 -21.75 -4.21
C VAL A 409 15.97 -20.23 -4.10
N LEU A 410 15.38 -19.65 -3.06
CA LEU A 410 15.44 -18.22 -2.81
C LEU A 410 16.86 -17.72 -2.54
N LEU A 411 17.68 -18.50 -1.83
CA LEU A 411 19.10 -18.17 -1.64
C LEU A 411 19.86 -18.13 -2.98
N VAL A 412 19.66 -19.13 -3.86
CA VAL A 412 20.26 -19.14 -5.20
C VAL A 412 19.81 -17.93 -6.01
N LEU A 413 18.52 -17.57 -5.93
CA LEU A 413 17.99 -16.39 -6.62
C LEU A 413 18.62 -15.09 -6.10
N ILE A 414 18.96 -14.97 -4.81
CA ILE A 414 19.67 -13.79 -4.27
C ILE A 414 21.07 -13.65 -4.89
N LEU A 415 21.74 -14.76 -5.18
CA LEU A 415 23.09 -14.76 -5.73
C LEU A 415 23.13 -14.50 -7.25
N GLU A 416 22.14 -14.99 -7.99
CA GLU A 416 22.16 -14.98 -9.46
C GLU A 416 21.30 -13.90 -10.13
N SER A 417 20.34 -13.31 -9.40
CA SER A 417 19.33 -12.43 -10.01
C SER A 417 19.76 -10.96 -10.18
N GLN A 418 18.98 -10.23 -10.98
CA GLN A 418 19.09 -8.77 -11.11
C GLN A 418 18.81 -8.07 -9.77
N PRO A 419 19.34 -6.86 -9.54
CA PRO A 419 19.37 -6.25 -8.22
C PRO A 419 17.97 -6.01 -7.62
N GLU A 420 16.95 -5.70 -8.43
CA GLU A 420 15.57 -5.53 -7.93
C GLU A 420 14.96 -6.86 -7.46
N TYR A 421 15.11 -7.93 -8.26
CA TYR A 421 14.63 -9.26 -7.92
C TYR A 421 15.42 -9.89 -6.76
N LYS A 422 16.72 -9.55 -6.63
CA LYS A 422 17.56 -9.92 -5.47
C LYS A 422 16.95 -9.40 -4.17
N LEU A 423 16.51 -8.15 -4.13
CA LEU A 423 15.90 -7.55 -2.94
C LEU A 423 14.53 -8.15 -2.62
N ILE A 424 13.73 -8.44 -3.66
CA ILE A 424 12.43 -9.09 -3.48
C ILE A 424 12.59 -10.52 -2.94
N ALA A 425 13.53 -11.29 -3.50
CA ALA A 425 13.87 -12.62 -3.03
C ALA A 425 14.40 -12.60 -1.59
N ALA A 426 15.28 -11.65 -1.25
CA ALA A 426 15.78 -11.45 0.11
C ALA A 426 14.66 -11.13 1.10
N ASN A 427 13.69 -10.30 0.73
CA ASN A 427 12.53 -10.01 1.57
C ASN A 427 11.66 -11.26 1.82
N LEU A 428 11.38 -12.04 0.78
CA LEU A 428 10.59 -13.27 0.93
C LEU A 428 11.33 -14.32 1.78
N LEU A 429 12.62 -14.52 1.52
CA LEU A 429 13.48 -15.43 2.29
C LEU A 429 13.50 -15.05 3.77
N LEU A 430 13.70 -13.76 4.05
CA LEU A 430 13.69 -13.24 5.42
C LEU A 430 12.34 -13.51 6.09
N GLN A 431 11.21 -13.20 5.44
CA GLN A 431 9.90 -13.42 6.04
C GLN A 431 9.56 -14.90 6.28
N LEU A 432 10.06 -15.82 5.45
CA LEU A 432 9.86 -17.26 5.63
C LEU A 432 10.73 -17.83 6.77
N ASP A 433 12.02 -17.47 6.83
CA ASP A 433 12.90 -17.86 7.95
C ASP A 433 12.31 -17.44 9.30
N MET A 434 11.65 -16.28 9.36
CA MET A 434 11.05 -15.78 10.61
C MET A 434 9.97 -16.70 11.20
N LEU A 435 9.40 -17.61 10.42
CA LEU A 435 8.45 -18.62 10.90
C LEU A 435 9.14 -19.81 11.61
N GLU A 436 10.41 -20.09 11.30
CA GLU A 436 11.20 -21.17 11.91
C GLU A 436 11.67 -20.82 13.31
N ASP A 437 11.62 -21.72 14.29
CA ASP A 437 12.27 -21.48 15.60
C ASP A 437 13.68 -22.09 15.70
N SER A 438 14.16 -22.74 14.61
CA SER A 438 15.47 -23.40 14.47
C SER A 438 16.64 -22.41 14.61
N SER A 439 17.65 -22.77 15.40
CA SER A 439 18.91 -21.99 15.51
C SER A 439 19.88 -22.21 14.33
N SER A 440 19.64 -23.20 13.47
CA SER A 440 20.54 -23.59 12.36
C SER A 440 20.48 -22.67 11.13
N GLU A 441 19.46 -21.81 11.01
CA GLU A 441 19.22 -20.97 9.83
C GLU A 441 19.78 -19.54 10.01
N VAL A 442 21.02 -19.41 10.49
CA VAL A 442 21.67 -18.09 10.60
C VAL A 442 22.13 -17.58 9.23
N LEU A 443 22.49 -18.50 8.33
CA LEU A 443 22.99 -18.22 6.99
C LEU A 443 21.93 -17.48 6.16
N TYR A 444 20.75 -18.07 5.90
CA TYR A 444 19.72 -17.44 5.08
C TYR A 444 19.36 -16.00 5.51
N ARG A 445 19.27 -15.78 6.83
CA ARG A 445 19.03 -14.44 7.39
C ARG A 445 20.15 -13.47 7.13
N LYS A 446 21.39 -13.88 7.38
CA LYS A 446 22.54 -13.02 7.25
C LYS A 446 22.67 -12.54 5.80
N GLU A 447 22.63 -13.47 4.86
CA GLU A 447 22.70 -13.18 3.43
C GLU A 447 21.53 -12.30 2.94
N ALA A 448 20.31 -12.55 3.41
CA ALA A 448 19.15 -11.74 3.05
C ALA A 448 19.25 -10.31 3.61
N VAL A 449 19.67 -10.15 4.87
CA VAL A 449 19.84 -8.84 5.49
C VAL A 449 21.01 -8.10 4.87
N GLU A 450 22.15 -8.75 4.64
CA GLU A 450 23.32 -8.15 3.98
C GLU A 450 22.96 -7.66 2.58
N ALA A 451 22.22 -8.42 1.78
CA ALA A 451 21.73 -7.98 0.47
C ALA A 451 20.89 -6.69 0.54
N LEU A 452 20.02 -6.55 1.55
CA LEU A 452 19.24 -5.33 1.76
C LEU A 452 20.14 -4.16 2.19
N LEU A 453 21.05 -4.38 3.14
CA LEU A 453 21.94 -3.33 3.66
C LEU A 453 22.93 -2.83 2.60
N GLU A 454 23.51 -3.73 1.80
CA GLU A 454 24.40 -3.37 0.68
C GLU A 454 23.70 -2.42 -0.29
N SER A 455 22.50 -2.80 -0.75
CA SER A 455 21.71 -1.96 -1.66
C SER A 455 21.25 -0.65 -1.02
N LEU A 456 21.12 -0.58 0.30
CA LEU A 456 20.80 0.67 0.98
C LEU A 456 21.97 1.65 0.96
N THR A 457 23.19 1.12 1.11
CA THR A 457 24.43 1.92 1.13
C THR A 457 24.94 2.33 -0.26
N CYS A 458 24.45 1.69 -1.32
CA CYS A 458 24.81 2.01 -2.70
C CYS A 458 24.02 3.25 -3.19
N GLU A 459 24.71 4.35 -3.49
CA GLU A 459 24.09 5.58 -4.03
C GLU A 459 23.86 5.52 -5.55
N ASP A 460 24.52 4.60 -6.26
CA ASP A 460 24.56 4.58 -7.73
C ASP A 460 23.20 4.20 -8.34
N ASN A 461 22.36 3.44 -7.63
CA ASN A 461 21.06 3.03 -8.10
C ASN A 461 19.92 3.45 -7.16
N SER A 462 19.23 4.54 -7.53
CA SER A 462 18.16 5.12 -6.73
C SER A 462 16.92 4.24 -6.58
N THR A 463 16.60 3.36 -7.55
CA THR A 463 15.39 2.51 -7.48
C THR A 463 15.58 1.37 -6.50
N THR A 464 16.72 0.68 -6.56
CA THR A 464 17.05 -0.41 -5.63
C THR A 464 17.27 0.10 -4.21
N GLN A 465 17.86 1.29 -4.05
CA GLN A 465 17.96 1.95 -2.75
C GLN A 465 16.58 2.24 -2.14
N GLN A 466 15.63 2.76 -2.94
CA GLN A 466 14.26 2.98 -2.50
C GLN A 466 13.53 1.68 -2.15
N LEU A 467 13.70 0.63 -2.95
CA LEU A 467 13.10 -0.68 -2.68
C LEU A 467 13.64 -1.28 -1.38
N SER A 468 14.96 -1.26 -1.18
CA SER A 468 15.58 -1.75 0.06
C SER A 468 15.08 -0.99 1.29
N ALA A 469 15.08 0.35 1.24
CA ALA A 469 14.58 1.18 2.35
C ALA A 469 13.10 0.90 2.65
N SER A 470 12.27 0.79 1.60
CA SER A 470 10.84 0.49 1.71
C SER A 470 10.56 -0.93 2.24
N ILE A 471 11.43 -1.90 1.96
CA ILE A 471 11.32 -3.25 2.53
C ILE A 471 11.63 -3.17 4.03
N LEU A 472 12.79 -2.62 4.39
CA LEU A 472 13.25 -2.51 5.79
C LEU A 472 12.28 -1.75 6.68
N SER A 473 11.68 -0.67 6.17
CA SER A 473 10.68 0.13 6.91
C SER A 473 9.41 -0.63 7.23
N ASN A 474 9.05 -1.66 6.46
CA ASN A 474 7.76 -2.32 6.53
C ASN A 474 7.83 -3.80 6.95
N LEU A 475 9.02 -4.35 7.19
CA LEU A 475 9.19 -5.72 7.70
C LEU A 475 8.46 -5.94 9.03
N GLY A 476 8.57 -4.98 9.94
CA GLY A 476 7.91 -5.05 11.24
C GLY A 476 6.42 -4.71 11.19
N GLY A 477 6.02 -3.81 10.30
CA GLY A 477 4.68 -3.21 10.33
C GLY A 477 3.58 -4.02 9.63
N THR A 478 2.50 -3.32 9.33
CA THR A 478 1.32 -3.85 8.66
C THR A 478 0.98 -3.01 7.44
N TYR A 479 0.16 -3.56 6.55
CA TYR A 479 -0.38 -2.87 5.39
C TYR A 479 -1.90 -2.78 5.49
N ALA A 480 -2.46 -1.76 4.86
CA ALA A 480 -3.87 -1.76 4.50
C ALA A 480 -4.13 -2.83 3.42
N TRP A 481 -5.40 -3.25 3.26
CA TRP A 481 -5.78 -4.08 2.10
C TRP A 481 -5.52 -3.39 0.76
N THR A 482 -5.45 -2.05 0.71
CA THR A 482 -5.04 -1.30 -0.49
C THR A 482 -3.56 -1.46 -0.85
N GLY A 483 -2.74 -1.99 0.05
CA GLY A 483 -1.28 -2.07 -0.10
C GLY A 483 -0.51 -0.86 0.41
N GLU A 484 -1.20 0.13 1.00
CA GLU A 484 -0.55 1.26 1.64
C GLU A 484 0.14 0.81 2.95
N PRO A 485 1.42 1.20 3.16
CA PRO A 485 2.14 0.84 4.38
C PRO A 485 1.58 1.61 5.58
N TYR A 486 1.11 0.88 6.58
CA TYR A 486 0.56 1.43 7.83
C TYR A 486 1.57 1.43 8.98
N THR A 487 2.82 1.03 8.72
CA THR A 487 3.90 1.01 9.72
C THR A 487 4.10 2.37 10.40
N VAL A 488 4.08 3.45 9.60
CA VAL A 488 4.21 4.82 10.12
C VAL A 488 3.05 5.17 11.04
N ALA A 489 1.81 4.94 10.60
CA ALA A 489 0.62 5.19 11.42
C ALA A 489 0.63 4.41 12.74
N TRP A 490 1.08 3.16 12.70
CA TRP A 490 1.23 2.34 13.90
C TRP A 490 2.28 2.90 14.87
N LEU A 491 3.47 3.29 14.40
CA LEU A 491 4.50 3.93 15.22
C LEU A 491 4.02 5.26 15.81
N LEU A 492 3.32 6.06 15.01
CA LEU A 492 2.74 7.32 15.44
C LEU A 492 1.68 7.12 16.52
N ARG A 493 0.91 6.02 16.50
CA ARG A 493 0.01 5.66 17.61
C ARG A 493 0.79 5.39 18.91
N LYS A 494 1.95 4.72 18.83
CA LYS A 494 2.85 4.52 19.97
C LYS A 494 3.45 5.83 20.50
N SER A 495 3.59 6.86 19.66
CA SER A 495 4.08 8.18 20.07
C SER A 495 3.13 8.97 21.00
N GLY A 496 1.88 8.50 21.18
CA GLY A 496 0.93 9.11 22.10
C GLY A 496 0.06 10.22 21.50
N LEU A 497 -0.13 10.23 20.17
CA LEU A 497 -1.09 11.09 19.48
C LEU A 497 -2.53 10.82 19.99
N LYS A 498 -2.99 11.65 20.94
CA LYS A 498 -4.32 11.53 21.55
C LYS A 498 -5.39 12.33 20.80
N SER A 499 -5.04 13.50 20.26
CA SER A 499 -6.01 14.39 19.63
C SER A 499 -6.30 14.00 18.17
N LEU A 500 -7.57 14.05 17.78
CA LEU A 500 -8.01 13.77 16.41
C LEU A 500 -7.58 14.89 15.45
N HIS A 501 -7.41 16.11 15.97
CA HIS A 501 -6.88 17.24 15.22
C HIS A 501 -5.44 16.98 14.74
N ASP A 502 -4.57 16.51 15.63
CA ASP A 502 -3.17 16.21 15.28
C ASP A 502 -3.09 15.05 14.28
N LYS A 503 -3.90 14.00 14.48
CA LYS A 503 -4.03 12.89 13.53
C LYS A 503 -4.45 13.34 12.13
N ASN A 504 -5.32 14.35 12.05
CA ASN A 504 -5.80 14.92 10.79
C ASN A 504 -4.81 15.87 10.12
N THR A 505 -3.75 16.31 10.82
CA THR A 505 -2.65 17.03 10.17
C THR A 505 -1.71 16.09 9.42
N ILE A 506 -1.65 14.82 9.84
CA ILE A 506 -0.84 13.77 9.23
C ILE A 506 -1.56 13.21 8.00
N ARG A 507 -0.80 12.97 6.94
CA ARG A 507 -1.33 12.63 5.62
C ARG A 507 -1.81 11.17 5.59
N ASN A 508 -2.77 10.89 4.70
CA ASN A 508 -3.05 9.59 4.09
C ASN A 508 -3.53 8.40 4.95
N PHE A 509 -3.53 8.45 6.28
CA PHE A 509 -3.96 7.29 7.06
C PHE A 509 -5.45 7.31 7.39
N ASP A 510 -6.16 6.21 7.10
CA ASP A 510 -7.43 5.94 7.74
C ASP A 510 -7.19 5.38 9.14
N TRP A 511 -7.17 6.29 10.13
CA TRP A 511 -6.99 5.94 11.54
C TRP A 511 -8.09 5.03 12.11
N SER A 512 -9.20 4.84 11.38
CA SER A 512 -10.31 3.97 11.77
C SER A 512 -10.24 2.56 11.16
N ASP A 513 -9.28 2.30 10.27
CA ASP A 513 -9.13 1.01 9.61
C ASP A 513 -8.78 -0.10 10.62
N PRO A 514 -9.51 -1.23 10.64
CA PRO A 514 -9.23 -2.36 11.53
C PRO A 514 -7.83 -2.94 11.34
N SER A 515 -7.21 -2.78 10.16
CA SER A 515 -5.87 -3.28 9.84
C SER A 515 -4.79 -2.66 10.74
N LEU A 516 -5.02 -1.48 11.34
CA LEU A 516 -4.13 -0.84 12.33
C LEU A 516 -4.20 -1.48 13.72
N GLN A 517 -5.21 -2.30 14.00
CA GLN A 517 -5.46 -2.97 15.28
C GLN A 517 -5.17 -4.47 15.21
N ASP A 518 -4.42 -4.91 14.20
CA ASP A 518 -4.09 -6.31 14.00
C ASP A 518 -3.28 -6.88 15.19
N ALA A 519 -3.84 -7.90 15.86
CA ALA A 519 -3.23 -8.55 17.01
C ALA A 519 -1.92 -9.28 16.68
N GLY A 520 -1.73 -9.72 15.42
CA GLY A 520 -0.51 -10.44 15.00
C GLY A 520 0.72 -9.54 14.88
N MET A 521 0.54 -8.21 14.90
CA MET A 521 1.59 -7.25 14.59
C MET A 521 2.66 -7.13 15.69
N ASP A 522 2.29 -6.95 16.96
CA ASP A 522 3.29 -6.72 18.03
C ASP A 522 4.19 -7.95 18.27
N ALA A 523 3.63 -9.15 18.16
CA ALA A 523 4.39 -10.40 18.25
C ALA A 523 5.37 -10.55 17.08
N TRP A 524 4.90 -10.31 15.86
CA TRP A 524 5.72 -10.34 14.65
C TRP A 524 6.84 -9.30 14.68
N CYS A 525 6.52 -8.05 15.04
CA CYS A 525 7.47 -6.95 15.24
C CYS A 525 8.62 -7.37 16.14
N SER A 526 8.27 -7.89 17.32
CA SER A 526 9.25 -8.30 18.34
C SER A 526 10.13 -9.44 17.83
N LYS A 527 9.54 -10.42 17.14
CA LYS A 527 10.27 -11.58 16.58
C LYS A 527 11.29 -11.14 15.54
N ILE A 528 10.89 -10.34 14.54
CA ILE A 528 11.81 -9.86 13.49
C ILE A 528 12.88 -8.96 14.07
N ALA A 529 12.50 -7.93 14.83
CA ALA A 529 13.46 -6.96 15.35
C ALA A 529 14.53 -7.68 16.19
N GLY A 530 14.12 -8.63 17.03
CA GLY A 530 15.04 -9.46 17.81
C GLY A 530 16.05 -10.25 16.96
N ARG A 531 15.67 -10.74 15.77
CA ARG A 531 16.59 -11.45 14.87
C ARG A 531 17.50 -10.52 14.09
N ILE A 532 16.95 -9.41 13.59
CA ILE A 532 17.73 -8.39 12.88
C ILE A 532 18.78 -7.78 13.82
N MET A 533 18.41 -7.43 15.06
CA MET A 533 19.33 -6.86 16.04
C MET A 533 20.52 -7.77 16.41
N LYS A 534 20.42 -9.09 16.21
CA LYS A 534 21.56 -10.01 16.42
C LYS A 534 22.73 -9.76 15.47
N MET A 535 22.53 -9.07 14.34
CA MET A 535 23.64 -8.69 13.45
C MET A 535 24.48 -7.53 14.00
N GLY A 536 23.97 -6.80 15.01
CA GLY A 536 24.71 -5.77 15.72
C GLY A 536 24.84 -4.43 14.98
N ALA A 537 25.96 -3.75 15.20
CA ALA A 537 26.22 -2.38 14.72
C ALA A 537 26.15 -2.14 13.19
N PRO A 538 26.45 -3.11 12.28
CA PRO A 538 26.38 -2.88 10.84
C PRO A 538 25.03 -2.36 10.33
N ILE A 539 23.92 -2.84 10.90
CA ILE A 539 22.57 -2.38 10.53
C ILE A 539 22.41 -0.88 10.80
N PHE A 540 22.83 -0.41 11.97
CA PHE A 540 22.68 0.99 12.34
C PHE A 540 23.56 1.89 11.46
N ARG A 541 24.77 1.44 11.08
CA ARG A 541 25.64 2.19 10.14
C ARG A 541 25.04 2.27 8.73
N ALA A 542 24.44 1.18 8.24
CA ALA A 542 23.76 1.18 6.95
C ALA A 542 22.51 2.09 6.96
N LEU A 543 21.72 2.04 8.03
CA LEU A 543 20.57 2.92 8.22
C LEU A 543 20.98 4.40 8.37
N GLU A 544 22.10 4.70 9.03
CA GLU A 544 22.66 6.05 9.12
C GLU A 544 23.02 6.61 7.74
N LYS A 545 23.64 5.78 6.88
CA LYS A 545 23.92 6.15 5.49
C LYS A 545 22.63 6.37 4.69
N GLY A 546 21.62 5.51 4.87
CA GLY A 546 20.31 5.67 4.25
C GLY A 546 19.59 6.96 4.68
N LEU A 547 19.71 7.35 5.96
CA LEU A 547 19.20 8.64 6.47
C LEU A 547 19.86 9.84 5.80
N LYS A 548 21.15 9.75 5.45
CA LYS A 548 21.92 10.79 4.76
C LYS A 548 21.71 10.80 3.24
N SER A 549 20.87 9.91 2.69
CA SER A 549 20.62 9.84 1.25
C SER A 549 20.00 11.14 0.71
N LYS A 550 20.36 11.49 -0.53
CA LYS A 550 19.78 12.63 -1.27
C LYS A 550 18.30 12.43 -1.57
N THR A 551 17.82 11.19 -1.57
CA THR A 551 16.43 10.86 -1.87
C THR A 551 15.58 10.94 -0.59
N LYS A 552 14.71 11.96 -0.47
CA LYS A 552 13.84 12.17 0.71
C LYS A 552 13.01 10.92 1.08
N ARG A 553 12.58 10.13 0.09
CA ARG A 553 11.83 8.90 0.34
C ARG A 553 12.66 7.85 1.08
N VAL A 554 13.93 7.67 0.68
CA VAL A 554 14.86 6.74 1.33
C VAL A 554 15.13 7.18 2.76
N SER A 555 15.43 8.46 2.98
CA SER A 555 15.69 8.98 4.33
C SER A 555 14.47 8.80 5.25
N ARG A 556 13.26 9.04 4.73
CA ARG A 556 12.02 8.82 5.49
C ARG A 556 11.81 7.35 5.82
N ASP A 557 11.95 6.45 4.85
CA ASP A 557 11.74 5.02 5.06
C ASP A 557 12.82 4.46 6.04
N CYS A 558 14.07 4.92 5.96
CA CYS A 558 15.10 4.62 6.97
C CYS A 558 14.75 5.13 8.37
N LEU A 559 14.22 6.34 8.50
CA LEU A 559 13.78 6.89 9.79
C LEU A 559 12.68 6.02 10.40
N THR A 560 11.75 5.51 9.58
CA THR A 560 10.69 4.62 10.04
C THR A 560 11.22 3.25 10.49
N ALA A 561 12.20 2.69 9.76
CA ALA A 561 12.86 1.44 10.15
C ALA A 561 13.61 1.61 11.50
N ILE A 562 14.31 2.74 11.69
CA ILE A 562 15.00 3.07 12.93
C ILE A 562 14.00 3.24 14.09
N ALA A 563 12.89 3.94 13.86
CA ALA A 563 11.85 4.13 14.88
C ALA A 563 11.25 2.78 15.33
N TRP A 564 10.99 1.88 14.38
CA TRP A 564 10.54 0.53 14.67
C TRP A 564 11.56 -0.29 15.48
N LEU A 565 12.82 -0.34 15.04
CA LEU A 565 13.88 -1.03 15.78
C LEU A 565 14.07 -0.42 17.18
N GLY A 566 13.94 0.90 17.31
CA GLY A 566 13.99 1.61 18.57
C GLY A 566 12.91 1.18 19.56
N CYS A 567 11.68 0.92 19.11
CA CYS A 567 10.63 0.41 20.00
C CYS A 567 10.98 -0.96 20.61
N GLU A 568 11.75 -1.78 19.90
CA GLU A 568 12.08 -3.15 20.30
C GLU A 568 13.43 -3.25 21.04
N ILE A 569 14.39 -2.35 20.75
CA ILE A 569 15.68 -2.32 21.43
C ILE A 569 15.55 -2.04 22.94
N VAL A 570 14.43 -1.44 23.36
CA VAL A 570 14.07 -1.22 24.76
C VAL A 570 14.00 -2.54 25.55
N LYS A 571 13.71 -3.66 24.88
CA LYS A 571 13.61 -4.99 25.49
C LYS A 571 14.96 -5.74 25.54
N THR A 572 15.98 -5.25 24.84
CA THR A 572 17.30 -5.89 24.70
C THR A 572 18.38 -5.25 25.58
N GLN A 573 19.55 -5.91 25.70
CA GLN A 573 20.72 -5.47 26.51
C GLN A 573 21.18 -4.03 26.17
N ASP A 574 21.65 -3.31 27.19
CA ASP A 574 21.96 -1.86 27.12
C ASP A 574 23.14 -1.52 26.18
N ASP A 575 24.09 -2.42 25.95
CA ASP A 575 25.29 -2.12 25.16
C ASP A 575 25.00 -1.91 23.67
N LEU A 576 24.12 -2.75 23.09
CA LEU A 576 23.68 -2.56 21.70
C LEU A 576 22.91 -1.24 21.55
N ARG A 577 22.07 -0.91 22.54
CA ARG A 577 21.31 0.35 22.55
C ARG A 577 22.23 1.57 22.60
N TYR A 578 23.27 1.52 23.43
CA TYR A 578 24.26 2.59 23.49
C TYR A 578 25.02 2.74 22.17
N SER A 579 25.47 1.64 21.56
CA SER A 579 26.14 1.69 20.25
C SER A 579 25.26 2.28 19.14
N ALA A 580 23.97 1.92 19.12
CA ALA A 580 23.00 2.46 18.18
C ALA A 580 22.78 3.96 18.41
N CYS A 581 22.71 4.39 19.68
CA CYS A 581 22.61 5.79 20.06
C CYS A 581 23.81 6.60 19.57
N GLU A 582 25.04 6.08 19.72
CA GLU A 582 26.25 6.80 19.25
C GLU A 582 26.29 6.97 17.74
N ILE A 583 25.82 5.98 16.98
CA ILE A 583 25.81 6.02 15.51
C ILE A 583 24.71 6.94 15.00
N LEU A 584 23.49 6.83 15.55
CA LEU A 584 22.30 7.41 14.91
C LEU A 584 21.88 8.78 15.43
N LEU A 585 22.18 9.12 16.69
CA LEU A 585 21.56 10.27 17.36
C LEU A 585 21.82 11.59 16.62
N SER A 586 23.08 11.84 16.22
CA SER A 586 23.47 13.07 15.52
C SER A 586 22.73 13.31 14.20
N THR A 587 22.41 12.22 13.48
CA THR A 587 21.59 12.26 12.26
C THR A 587 20.11 12.45 12.54
N ILE A 588 19.56 11.78 13.56
CA ILE A 588 18.13 11.84 13.89
C ILE A 588 17.74 13.23 14.37
N GLU A 589 18.63 13.93 15.10
CA GLU A 589 18.40 15.30 15.58
C GLU A 589 17.96 16.28 14.48
N GLN A 590 18.46 16.10 13.25
CA GLN A 590 18.11 16.94 12.10
C GLN A 590 16.62 16.81 11.72
N PHE A 591 16.00 15.66 12.01
CA PHE A 591 14.61 15.38 11.67
C PHE A 591 13.59 15.97 12.64
N VAL A 592 14.02 16.51 13.78
CA VAL A 592 13.14 17.17 14.76
C VAL A 592 12.78 18.60 14.31
N HIS A 593 13.54 19.15 13.36
CA HIS A 593 13.42 20.54 12.89
C HIS A 593 11.98 20.89 12.44
N PRO A 594 11.43 22.05 12.82
CA PRO A 594 10.03 22.42 12.56
C PRO A 594 9.69 22.59 11.07
N GLY A 595 10.70 22.73 10.20
CA GLY A 595 10.51 22.77 8.74
C GLY A 595 10.17 21.43 8.09
N LEU A 596 10.20 20.33 8.84
CA LEU A 596 9.87 18.99 8.34
C LEU A 596 8.41 18.60 8.63
N GLU A 597 7.95 17.54 8.00
CA GLU A 597 6.58 17.05 8.17
C GLU A 597 6.38 16.55 9.61
N LEU A 598 5.18 16.75 10.17
CA LEU A 598 4.90 16.36 11.56
C LEU A 598 5.17 14.86 11.79
N GLU A 599 4.88 14.00 10.81
CA GLU A 599 5.17 12.56 10.90
C GLU A 599 6.66 12.28 11.10
N GLU A 600 7.54 12.94 10.35
CA GLU A 600 8.99 12.77 10.43
C GLU A 600 9.52 13.23 11.80
N ARG A 601 9.01 14.37 12.28
CA ARG A 601 9.38 14.94 13.58
C ARG A 601 8.97 14.05 14.76
N LEU A 602 7.77 13.48 14.69
CA LEU A 602 7.25 12.56 15.71
C LEU A 602 8.02 11.23 15.72
N LEU A 603 8.35 10.69 14.55
CA LEU A 603 9.20 9.51 14.44
C LEU A 603 10.60 9.77 14.99
N ALA A 604 11.21 10.92 14.67
CA ALA A 604 12.50 11.31 15.20
C ALA A 604 12.46 11.44 16.74
N CYS A 605 11.41 12.05 17.29
CA CYS A 605 11.21 12.12 18.74
C CYS A 605 11.08 10.74 19.39
N LEU A 606 10.34 9.81 18.76
CA LEU A 606 10.21 8.43 19.21
C LEU A 606 11.58 7.71 19.20
N CYS A 607 12.37 7.89 18.14
CA CYS A 607 13.73 7.35 18.07
C CYS A 607 14.59 7.89 19.22
N ILE A 608 14.68 9.21 19.37
CA ILE A 608 15.49 9.84 20.42
C ILE A 608 15.08 9.30 21.80
N TYR A 609 13.78 9.23 22.08
CA TYR A 609 13.27 8.71 23.36
C TYR A 609 13.71 7.27 23.63
N ASN A 610 13.63 6.39 22.63
CA ASN A 610 13.98 4.98 22.80
C ASN A 610 15.49 4.76 22.91
N TYR A 611 16.29 5.42 22.07
CA TYR A 611 17.74 5.23 22.01
C TYR A 611 18.49 5.99 23.11
N ALA A 612 18.00 7.15 23.56
CA ALA A 612 18.63 7.97 24.60
C ALA A 612 18.26 7.54 26.02
N SER A 613 18.25 6.24 26.30
CA SER A 613 18.04 5.67 27.64
C SER A 613 19.35 5.14 28.25
N GLY A 614 19.41 5.04 29.58
CA GLY A 614 20.61 4.59 30.30
C GLY A 614 21.82 5.48 30.05
N LYS A 615 22.95 4.89 29.64
CA LYS A 615 24.19 5.61 29.31
C LYS A 615 24.00 6.65 28.18
N GLY A 616 23.04 6.44 27.28
CA GLY A 616 22.73 7.36 26.18
C GLY A 616 22.15 8.70 26.63
N MET A 617 21.58 8.80 27.84
CA MET A 617 20.99 10.06 28.35
C MET A 617 22.02 11.20 28.42
N GLN A 618 23.29 10.89 28.68
CA GLN A 618 24.35 11.89 28.74
C GLN A 618 24.60 12.59 27.39
N LYS A 619 24.22 11.97 26.27
CA LYS A 619 24.36 12.60 24.95
C LYS A 619 23.34 13.70 24.71
N LEU A 620 22.22 13.70 25.44
CA LEU A 620 21.19 14.75 25.37
C LEU A 620 21.72 16.13 25.81
N ILE A 621 22.83 16.15 26.56
CA ILE A 621 23.53 17.38 26.97
C ILE A 621 24.03 18.18 25.76
N TYR A 622 24.39 17.49 24.68
CA TYR A 622 24.93 18.11 23.47
C TYR A 622 23.85 18.62 22.51
N PHE A 623 22.57 18.48 22.85
CA PHE A 623 21.50 19.01 22.01
C PHE A 623 21.62 20.51 21.83
N SER A 624 21.65 20.91 20.55
CA SER A 624 21.58 22.31 20.19
C SER A 624 20.30 22.96 20.75
N GLU A 625 20.34 24.27 20.97
CA GLU A 625 19.17 25.02 21.42
C GLU A 625 17.98 24.88 20.46
N GLY A 626 18.23 24.78 19.15
CA GLY A 626 17.21 24.54 18.13
C GLY A 626 16.50 23.19 18.27
N VAL A 627 17.23 22.11 18.62
CA VAL A 627 16.62 20.80 18.88
C VAL A 627 15.77 20.83 20.15
N ARG A 628 16.27 21.47 21.21
CA ARG A 628 15.52 21.65 22.47
C ARG A 628 14.24 22.46 22.24
N GLU A 629 14.31 23.54 21.46
CA GLU A 629 13.13 24.31 21.06
C GLU A 629 12.15 23.45 20.26
N SER A 630 12.64 22.67 19.30
CA SER A 630 11.81 21.77 18.49
C SER A 630 11.08 20.73 19.35
N LEU A 631 11.73 20.20 20.39
CA LEU A 631 11.11 19.30 21.37
C LEU A 631 10.06 20.03 22.23
N ARG A 632 10.28 21.30 22.62
CA ARG A 632 9.26 22.11 23.32
C ARG A 632 7.98 22.21 22.51
N ARG A 633 8.09 22.34 21.19
CA ARG A 633 6.94 22.35 20.27
C ARG A 633 6.17 21.04 20.31
N LEU A 634 6.92 19.95 20.16
CA LEU A 634 6.37 18.59 20.14
C LEU A 634 5.79 18.17 21.49
N SER A 635 6.20 18.79 22.61
CA SER A 635 5.63 18.53 23.95
C SER A 635 4.12 18.79 24.02
N ASN A 636 3.59 19.64 23.13
CA ASN A 636 2.16 19.87 23.03
C ASN A 636 1.40 18.67 22.45
N ILE A 637 2.08 17.90 21.60
CA ILE A 637 1.51 16.84 20.79
C ILE A 637 1.79 15.47 21.44
N THR A 638 3.00 15.29 22.00
CA THR A 638 3.46 14.02 22.57
C THR A 638 4.12 14.20 23.93
N TRP A 639 3.81 13.26 24.83
CA TRP A 639 4.39 13.21 26.17
C TRP A 639 5.89 12.84 26.16
N MET A 640 6.36 12.12 25.13
CA MET A 640 7.78 11.73 25.02
C MET A 640 8.70 12.95 24.88
N ALA A 641 8.26 13.96 24.12
CA ALA A 641 8.99 15.20 23.98
C ALA A 641 9.07 15.96 25.32
N GLU A 642 8.02 15.91 26.13
CA GLU A 642 8.01 16.48 27.48
C GLU A 642 9.04 15.78 28.39
N GLU A 643 9.12 14.45 28.37
CA GLU A 643 10.11 13.71 29.16
C GLU A 643 11.55 13.96 28.69
N LEU A 644 11.80 14.00 27.37
CA LEU A 644 13.11 14.32 26.83
C LEU A 644 13.59 15.72 27.24
N LEU A 645 12.68 16.70 27.27
CA LEU A 645 12.98 18.04 27.75
C LEU A 645 13.34 18.04 29.22
N ARG A 646 12.59 17.32 30.06
CA ARG A 646 12.89 17.22 31.50
C ARG A 646 14.28 16.67 31.76
N VAL A 647 14.69 15.66 30.99
CA VAL A 647 16.05 15.09 31.08
C VAL A 647 17.10 16.09 30.59
N ALA A 648 16.87 16.75 29.45
CA ALA A 648 17.79 17.76 28.92
C ALA A 648 17.96 18.95 29.90
N ASP A 649 16.86 19.44 30.47
CA ASP A 649 16.85 20.55 31.42
C ASP A 649 17.48 20.17 32.78
N TYR A 650 17.43 18.89 33.17
CA TYR A 650 18.11 18.40 34.38
C TYR A 650 19.63 18.55 34.28
N PHE A 651 20.22 18.21 33.13
CA PHE A 651 21.66 18.32 32.93
C PHE A 651 22.11 19.75 32.62
N GLN A 652 21.29 20.52 31.89
CA GLN A 652 21.59 21.91 31.56
C GLN A 652 20.38 22.81 31.84
N PRO A 653 20.21 23.28 33.10
CA PRO A 653 19.09 24.14 33.45
C PRO A 653 19.14 25.45 32.64
N ASN A 654 18.03 25.74 31.96
CA ASN A 654 17.91 26.80 30.98
C ASN A 654 18.23 28.20 31.58
N LYS A 655 19.14 28.94 30.94
CA LYS A 655 19.14 30.42 30.99
C LYS A 655 18.23 30.90 29.87
N TRP A 656 17.19 31.65 30.20
CA TRP A 656 16.20 32.13 29.24
C TRP A 656 16.89 33.03 28.20
N ARG A 657 17.23 32.48 27.03
CA ARG A 657 17.62 33.27 25.85
C ARG A 657 16.54 33.06 24.81
N ILE A 658 15.66 34.04 24.68
CA ILE A 658 14.61 34.03 23.67
C ILE A 658 15.15 34.85 22.51
N SER A 659 15.99 34.23 21.70
CA SER A 659 16.28 34.71 20.36
C SER A 659 15.52 33.82 19.39
N CYS A 660 14.35 34.29 18.94
CA CYS A 660 13.60 33.59 17.91
C CYS A 660 13.68 34.39 16.61
N VAL A 661 14.01 33.72 15.51
CA VAL A 661 14.06 34.30 14.17
C VAL A 661 12.94 33.69 13.35
N HIS A 662 11.97 34.50 12.95
CA HIS A 662 10.90 34.08 12.06
C HIS A 662 11.39 34.01 10.62
N THR A 663 11.64 32.80 10.14
CA THR A 663 12.06 32.56 8.76
C THR A 663 10.83 32.43 7.88
N GLN A 664 10.77 33.23 6.82
CA GLN A 664 9.72 33.09 5.81
C GLN A 664 10.00 31.84 4.98
N ILE A 665 9.05 30.90 4.97
CA ILE A 665 9.19 29.64 4.24
C ILE A 665 8.24 29.52 3.05
N LEU A 666 7.14 30.29 3.06
CA LEU A 666 6.09 30.15 2.08
C LEU A 666 5.68 31.52 1.54
N GLU A 667 5.64 31.65 0.22
CA GLU A 667 4.98 32.76 -0.47
C GLU A 667 4.32 32.21 -1.73
N VAL A 668 2.99 32.21 -1.75
CA VAL A 668 2.20 31.54 -2.79
C VAL A 668 0.97 32.37 -3.06
N GLY A 669 0.69 32.68 -4.32
CA GLY A 669 -0.52 33.40 -4.66
C GLY A 669 -0.64 33.60 -6.16
N ASN A 670 -1.88 33.73 -6.63
CA ASN A 670 -2.16 34.16 -7.99
C ASN A 670 -2.87 35.51 -7.90
N ASN A 671 -2.25 36.55 -8.47
CA ASN A 671 -2.77 37.92 -8.47
C ASN A 671 -4.22 38.05 -9.00
N CYS A 672 -4.68 37.08 -9.80
CA CYS A 672 -6.02 37.09 -10.40
C CYS A 672 -7.14 36.50 -9.51
N SER A 673 -6.84 35.95 -8.33
CA SER A 673 -7.83 35.15 -7.55
C SER A 673 -8.60 35.95 -6.48
N GLY A 674 -8.27 37.22 -6.26
CA GLY A 674 -8.85 38.08 -5.23
C GLY A 674 -8.32 37.78 -3.81
N ALA A 675 -8.84 38.49 -2.80
CA ALA A 675 -8.36 38.37 -1.41
C ALA A 675 -8.53 36.95 -0.83
N VAL A 676 -7.54 36.48 -0.07
CA VAL A 676 -7.62 35.20 0.67
C VAL A 676 -8.36 35.42 1.99
N THR A 677 -9.60 34.98 2.06
CA THR A 677 -10.50 35.26 3.19
C THR A 677 -10.53 34.15 4.24
N ALA A 678 -10.15 32.92 3.89
CA ALA A 678 -10.12 31.79 4.82
C ALA A 678 -8.95 30.85 4.53
N LEU A 679 -8.40 30.25 5.59
CA LEU A 679 -7.32 29.25 5.52
C LEU A 679 -7.59 28.12 6.50
N ILE A 680 -7.29 26.88 6.10
CA ILE A 680 -7.26 25.72 7.01
C ILE A 680 -6.26 24.68 6.51
N TYR A 681 -5.58 24.02 7.43
CA TYR A 681 -4.67 22.92 7.12
C TYR A 681 -5.35 21.60 7.44
N TYR A 682 -5.37 20.68 6.47
CA TYR A 682 -6.07 19.40 6.59
C TYR A 682 -5.41 18.32 5.73
N LYS A 683 -5.15 17.13 6.31
CA LYS A 683 -4.52 15.98 5.64
C LYS A 683 -3.24 16.34 4.87
N GLY A 684 -2.36 17.15 5.48
CA GLY A 684 -1.12 17.59 4.85
C GLY A 684 -1.28 18.64 3.73
N GLN A 685 -2.48 19.20 3.55
CA GLN A 685 -2.77 20.18 2.50
C GLN A 685 -3.32 21.48 3.09
N LEU A 686 -2.97 22.60 2.48
CA LEU A 686 -3.53 23.91 2.83
C LEU A 686 -4.70 24.23 1.91
N TYR A 687 -5.87 24.43 2.51
CA TYR A 687 -7.07 24.89 1.83
C TYR A 687 -7.18 26.39 2.01
N SER A 688 -7.42 27.09 0.90
CA SER A 688 -7.54 28.54 0.85
C SER A 688 -8.83 28.94 0.18
N GLY A 689 -9.58 29.82 0.84
CA GLY A 689 -10.85 30.34 0.40
C GLY A 689 -10.68 31.78 -0.05
N TYR A 690 -11.26 32.13 -1.18
CA TYR A 690 -11.09 33.44 -1.81
C TYR A 690 -12.36 34.26 -1.77
N ALA A 691 -12.21 35.58 -1.85
CA ALA A 691 -13.30 36.54 -1.98
C ALA A 691 -14.17 36.30 -3.23
N THR A 692 -13.60 35.66 -4.25
CA THR A 692 -14.29 35.30 -5.50
C THR A 692 -15.20 34.08 -5.36
N GLY A 693 -15.16 33.35 -4.24
CA GLY A 693 -15.85 32.06 -4.05
C GLY A 693 -15.03 30.84 -4.49
N ALA A 694 -13.79 31.06 -4.93
CA ALA A 694 -12.87 29.96 -5.22
C ALA A 694 -12.35 29.30 -3.94
N ILE A 695 -12.12 27.99 -4.00
CA ILE A 695 -11.39 27.20 -3.03
C ILE A 695 -10.18 26.61 -3.77
N LYS A 696 -8.98 26.89 -3.26
CA LYS A 696 -7.75 26.30 -3.78
C LYS A 696 -7.07 25.44 -2.75
N VAL A 697 -6.54 24.31 -3.20
CA VAL A 697 -5.84 23.33 -2.37
C VAL A 697 -4.38 23.30 -2.77
N TRP A 698 -3.50 23.45 -1.78
CA TRP A 698 -2.07 23.50 -1.96
C TRP A 698 -1.41 22.32 -1.24
N ASP A 699 -0.58 21.56 -1.95
CA ASP A 699 0.33 20.58 -1.34
C ASP A 699 1.62 21.32 -0.98
N ILE A 700 1.88 21.46 0.32
CA ILE A 700 3.03 22.19 0.86
C ILE A 700 4.14 21.20 1.19
N LYS A 701 5.30 21.36 0.55
CA LYS A 701 6.50 20.56 0.79
C LYS A 701 7.69 21.49 1.01
N GLY A 702 8.10 21.62 2.28
CA GLY A 702 9.14 22.55 2.69
C GLY A 702 8.78 23.99 2.30
N GLN A 703 9.62 24.60 1.47
CA GLN A 703 9.40 25.97 0.96
C GLN A 703 8.58 26.05 -0.33
N THR A 704 8.21 24.90 -0.89
CA THR A 704 7.45 24.83 -2.15
C THR A 704 5.98 24.52 -1.87
N ALA A 705 5.08 25.16 -2.60
CA ALA A 705 3.69 24.75 -2.66
C ALA A 705 3.25 24.54 -4.09
N THR A 706 2.54 23.44 -4.31
CA THR A 706 1.99 23.10 -5.61
C THR A 706 0.47 23.18 -5.54
N LEU A 707 -0.14 23.84 -6.51
CA LEU A 707 -1.59 23.90 -6.63
C LEU A 707 -2.11 22.54 -7.07
N VAL A 708 -2.84 21.87 -6.19
CA VAL A 708 -3.44 20.55 -6.46
C VAL A 708 -4.80 20.70 -7.12
N LEU A 709 -5.57 21.71 -6.69
CA LEU A 709 -6.96 21.87 -7.06
C LEU A 709 -7.35 23.35 -7.02
N ASP A 710 -8.11 23.80 -8.02
CA ASP A 710 -8.74 25.12 -8.09
C ASP A 710 -10.20 24.92 -8.49
N MET A 711 -11.12 25.30 -7.61
CA MET A 711 -12.55 25.13 -7.85
C MET A 711 -13.33 26.37 -7.43
N LYS A 712 -14.39 26.69 -8.17
CA LYS A 712 -15.25 27.85 -7.89
C LYS A 712 -16.71 27.43 -7.77
N GLU A 713 -17.02 26.81 -6.66
CA GLU A 713 -18.36 26.28 -6.36
C GLU A 713 -19.23 27.24 -5.54
N HIS A 714 -18.60 28.07 -4.69
CA HIS A 714 -19.33 29.12 -3.98
C HIS A 714 -19.61 30.31 -4.89
N ARG A 715 -20.79 30.91 -4.73
CA ARG A 715 -21.19 32.07 -5.56
C ARG A 715 -20.60 33.39 -5.06
N LYS A 716 -20.11 33.41 -3.82
CA LYS A 716 -19.51 34.57 -3.14
C LYS A 716 -18.37 34.11 -2.23
N ALA A 717 -17.68 35.08 -1.63
CA ALA A 717 -16.53 34.89 -0.74
C ALA A 717 -16.68 33.71 0.23
N VAL A 718 -15.66 32.84 0.26
CA VAL A 718 -15.53 31.78 1.26
C VAL A 718 -14.96 32.39 2.53
N THR A 719 -15.77 32.52 3.58
CA THR A 719 -15.43 33.32 4.77
C THR A 719 -14.72 32.52 5.86
N CYS A 720 -14.91 31.21 5.89
CA CYS A 720 -14.34 30.34 6.93
C CYS A 720 -14.33 28.88 6.51
N PHE A 721 -13.45 28.10 7.14
CA PHE A 721 -13.45 26.65 7.06
C PHE A 721 -13.48 26.03 8.46
N SER A 722 -13.98 24.79 8.57
CA SER A 722 -13.84 23.93 9.75
C SER A 722 -13.76 22.46 9.34
N LEU A 723 -13.39 21.57 10.26
CA LEU A 723 -13.35 20.13 10.03
C LEU A 723 -14.53 19.43 10.69
N LEU A 724 -15.25 18.60 9.94
CA LEU A 724 -16.28 17.74 10.48
C LEU A 724 -15.65 16.39 10.86
N GLU A 725 -15.58 16.11 12.16
CA GLU A 725 -14.94 14.92 12.74
C GLU A 725 -15.53 13.57 12.28
N PRO A 726 -16.87 13.39 12.22
CA PRO A 726 -17.47 12.18 11.67
C PRO A 726 -17.29 12.21 10.14
N GLY A 727 -16.36 11.40 9.64
CA GLY A 727 -16.17 11.19 8.20
C GLY A 727 -15.08 12.03 7.55
N ASN A 728 -14.22 12.73 8.32
CA ASN A 728 -13.03 13.38 7.75
C ASN A 728 -13.38 14.35 6.60
N CYS A 729 -14.40 15.18 6.84
CA CYS A 729 -14.93 16.11 5.85
C CYS A 729 -14.50 17.55 6.16
N LEU A 730 -14.33 18.35 5.11
CA LEU A 730 -14.06 19.77 5.21
C LEU A 730 -15.38 20.55 5.11
N LEU A 731 -15.61 21.52 5.99
CA LEU A 731 -16.72 22.46 5.90
C LEU A 731 -16.22 23.80 5.35
N SER A 732 -16.96 24.38 4.41
CA SER A 732 -16.76 25.77 3.98
C SER A 732 -18.02 26.60 4.21
N GLY A 733 -17.85 27.74 4.88
CA GLY A 733 -18.90 28.75 5.04
C GLY A 733 -18.69 29.90 4.07
N SER A 734 -19.78 30.43 3.51
CA SER A 734 -19.69 31.50 2.52
C SER A 734 -20.67 32.64 2.76
N ALA A 735 -20.31 33.79 2.20
CA ALA A 735 -21.17 34.95 2.05
C ALA A 735 -22.36 34.70 1.09
N ASP A 736 -22.36 33.58 0.35
CA ASP A 736 -23.50 33.12 -0.46
C ASP A 736 -24.63 32.51 0.36
N LYS A 737 -24.49 32.50 1.70
CA LYS A 737 -25.45 31.97 2.67
C LYS A 737 -25.51 30.44 2.69
N THR A 738 -24.49 29.76 2.22
CA THR A 738 -24.39 28.30 2.29
C THR A 738 -23.22 27.85 3.15
N ILE A 739 -23.40 26.67 3.75
CA ILE A 739 -22.31 25.85 4.29
C ILE A 739 -22.24 24.61 3.41
N ARG A 740 -21.06 24.31 2.86
CA ARG A 740 -20.85 23.11 2.04
C ARG A 740 -19.98 22.11 2.78
N ILE A 741 -20.34 20.82 2.65
CA ILE A 741 -19.60 19.68 3.20
C ILE A 741 -18.85 19.02 2.06
N TRP A 742 -17.54 18.87 2.23
CA TRP A 742 -16.65 18.35 1.20
C TRP A 742 -15.96 17.08 1.66
N GLN A 743 -15.78 16.16 0.71
CA GLN A 743 -14.94 14.99 0.87
C GLN A 743 -13.91 14.94 -0.25
N MET A 744 -12.67 14.62 0.12
CA MET A 744 -11.62 14.31 -0.84
C MET A 744 -11.77 12.87 -1.32
N VAL A 745 -12.03 12.69 -2.61
CA VAL A 745 -12.04 11.37 -3.27
C VAL A 745 -10.95 11.40 -4.36
N GLY A 746 -9.86 10.69 -4.10
CA GLY A 746 -8.66 10.74 -4.95
C GLY A 746 -8.04 12.14 -5.00
N ARG A 747 -7.96 12.75 -6.20
CA ARG A 747 -7.49 14.13 -6.40
C ARG A 747 -8.62 15.14 -6.66
N LYS A 748 -9.87 14.77 -6.36
CA LYS A 748 -11.04 15.62 -6.54
C LYS A 748 -11.72 15.88 -5.20
N MET A 749 -12.29 17.07 -5.07
CA MET A 749 -13.16 17.45 -3.96
C MET A 749 -14.60 17.32 -4.42
N GLU A 750 -15.37 16.45 -3.75
CA GLU A 750 -16.79 16.27 -4.02
C GLU A 750 -17.61 16.96 -2.93
N CYS A 751 -18.64 17.69 -3.34
CA CYS A 751 -19.58 18.33 -2.43
C CYS A 751 -20.64 17.30 -2.04
N LEU A 752 -20.56 16.77 -0.82
CA LEU A 752 -21.52 15.80 -0.30
C LEU A 752 -22.87 16.44 0.03
N GLU A 753 -22.84 17.63 0.61
CA GLU A 753 -24.04 18.28 1.13
C GLU A 753 -23.93 19.81 1.05
N VAL A 754 -25.05 20.49 0.81
CA VAL A 754 -25.18 21.94 0.85
C VAL A 754 -26.25 22.34 1.85
N ILE A 755 -25.85 22.99 2.94
CA ILE A 755 -26.75 23.51 3.96
C ILE A 755 -27.04 24.97 3.64
N ALA A 756 -28.27 25.26 3.20
CA ALA A 756 -28.73 26.61 2.92
C ALA A 756 -29.14 27.34 4.21
N THR A 757 -28.70 28.59 4.35
CA THR A 757 -29.03 29.44 5.49
C THR A 757 -29.64 30.77 5.03
N LYS A 758 -30.32 31.49 5.94
CA LYS A 758 -31.01 32.76 5.59
C LYS A 758 -30.05 33.95 5.44
N GLU A 759 -28.88 33.87 6.07
CA GLU A 759 -27.92 34.96 6.22
C GLU A 759 -26.51 34.49 5.86
N SER A 760 -25.62 35.41 5.49
CA SER A 760 -24.23 35.07 5.18
C SER A 760 -23.50 34.57 6.42
N ILE A 761 -22.63 33.58 6.22
CA ILE A 761 -21.82 33.00 7.28
C ILE A 761 -20.55 33.85 7.49
N GLN A 762 -20.11 34.01 8.73
CA GLN A 762 -18.86 34.70 9.10
C GLN A 762 -17.80 33.75 9.66
N ALA A 763 -18.21 32.81 10.53
CA ALA A 763 -17.31 31.83 11.13
C ALA A 763 -18.06 30.51 11.39
N ILE A 764 -17.33 29.40 11.32
CA ILE A 764 -17.83 28.06 11.61
C ILE A 764 -16.82 27.37 12.53
N ASP A 765 -17.32 26.56 13.46
CA ASP A 765 -16.54 25.61 14.24
C ASP A 765 -17.41 24.39 14.58
N THR A 766 -16.81 23.28 14.99
CA THR A 766 -17.48 21.97 15.03
C THR A 766 -17.13 21.18 16.30
N SER A 767 -18.07 20.33 16.74
CA SER A 767 -17.84 19.35 17.80
C SER A 767 -18.60 18.07 17.49
N GLY A 768 -17.90 17.00 17.11
CA GLY A 768 -18.54 15.81 16.55
C GLY A 768 -19.39 16.14 15.33
N GLU A 769 -20.67 15.77 15.36
CA GLU A 769 -21.64 16.03 14.28
C GLU A 769 -22.24 17.45 14.30
N LEU A 770 -22.05 18.20 15.39
CA LEU A 770 -22.62 19.54 15.54
C LEU A 770 -21.80 20.59 14.80
N ILE A 771 -22.51 21.44 14.06
CA ILE A 771 -21.91 22.57 13.35
C ILE A 771 -22.40 23.86 14.03
N PHE A 772 -21.47 24.65 14.56
CA PHE A 772 -21.73 25.97 15.09
C PHE A 772 -21.39 27.01 14.02
N ALA A 773 -22.31 27.93 13.73
CA ALA A 773 -22.12 28.96 12.72
C ALA A 773 -22.47 30.35 13.27
N ILE A 774 -21.61 31.32 13.02
CA ILE A 774 -21.88 32.74 13.27
C ILE A 774 -22.32 33.38 11.96
N THR A 775 -23.48 34.04 12.00
CA THR A 775 -24.09 34.73 10.87
C THR A 775 -23.73 36.21 10.84
N HIS A 776 -24.01 36.90 9.74
CA HIS A 776 -23.74 38.33 9.60
C HIS A 776 -24.53 39.22 10.58
N SER A 777 -25.70 38.78 11.05
CA SER A 777 -26.41 39.47 12.15
C SER A 777 -25.76 39.28 13.53
N HIS A 778 -24.56 38.70 13.58
CA HIS A 778 -23.85 38.34 14.81
C HIS A 778 -24.66 37.36 15.68
N LYS A 779 -25.55 36.57 15.08
CA LYS A 779 -26.27 35.49 15.76
C LYS A 779 -25.56 34.16 15.54
N MET A 780 -25.55 33.33 16.58
CA MET A 780 -24.99 31.99 16.52
C MET A 780 -26.10 30.95 16.30
N LYS A 781 -25.88 30.07 15.34
CA LYS A 781 -26.76 28.93 15.02
C LYS A 781 -26.02 27.64 15.24
N VAL A 782 -26.74 26.63 15.70
CA VAL A 782 -26.25 25.27 15.82
C VAL A 782 -27.06 24.36 14.92
N PHE A 783 -26.37 23.60 14.09
CA PHE A 783 -26.97 22.57 13.26
C PHE A 783 -26.72 21.22 13.92
N ASP A 784 -27.81 20.51 14.18
CA ASP A 784 -27.79 19.15 14.72
C ASP A 784 -27.31 18.14 13.67
N ALA A 785 -27.20 16.85 14.04
CA ALA A 785 -26.94 15.75 13.12
C ALA A 785 -27.94 15.72 11.96
N CYS A 786 -29.24 15.96 12.24
CA CYS A 786 -30.30 16.10 11.24
C CYS A 786 -30.30 17.45 10.49
N ARG A 787 -29.27 18.29 10.66
CA ARG A 787 -29.14 19.61 10.01
C ARG A 787 -30.24 20.61 10.34
N LYS A 788 -30.98 20.37 11.42
CA LYS A 788 -31.96 21.33 11.96
C LYS A 788 -31.23 22.47 12.66
N ALA A 789 -31.50 23.70 12.24
CA ALA A 789 -30.93 24.90 12.83
C ALA A 789 -31.65 25.27 14.13
N LYS A 790 -30.89 25.41 15.22
CA LYS A 790 -31.33 25.96 16.51
C LYS A 790 -30.57 27.26 16.77
N ASP A 791 -31.27 28.33 17.14
CA ASP A 791 -30.63 29.59 17.53
C ASP A 791 -30.10 29.49 18.96
N LEU A 792 -28.84 29.86 19.17
CA LEU A 792 -28.17 29.88 20.46
C LEU A 792 -27.72 31.31 20.78
N CYS A 793 -27.83 31.71 22.05
CA CYS A 793 -27.58 33.08 22.52
C CYS A 793 -28.42 34.18 21.83
N LYS A 794 -29.76 34.00 21.73
CA LYS A 794 -30.70 34.91 21.04
C LYS A 794 -30.58 36.40 21.42
N ASN A 795 -30.16 36.70 22.65
CA ASN A 795 -30.11 38.07 23.19
C ASN A 795 -28.73 38.73 23.09
N LYS A 796 -27.72 38.05 22.53
CA LYS A 796 -26.35 38.58 22.45
C LYS A 796 -25.80 38.51 21.03
N HIS A 797 -24.98 39.50 20.68
CA HIS A 797 -24.25 39.54 19.42
C HIS A 797 -22.87 38.92 19.57
N VAL A 798 -22.65 37.82 18.87
CA VAL A 798 -21.43 37.02 18.86
C VAL A 798 -20.50 37.51 17.74
N LYS A 799 -19.24 37.74 18.10
CA LYS A 799 -18.19 38.17 17.16
C LYS A 799 -17.23 37.05 16.79
N CYS A 800 -16.81 36.24 17.75
CA CYS A 800 -15.90 35.13 17.54
C CYS A 800 -16.26 33.93 18.43
N MET A 801 -15.81 32.74 18.03
CA MET A 801 -16.07 31.50 18.74
C MET A 801 -14.86 30.57 18.65
N ARG A 802 -14.66 29.77 19.68
CA ARG A 802 -13.72 28.64 19.69
C ARG A 802 -14.33 27.45 20.38
N VAL A 803 -14.40 26.32 19.68
CA VAL A 803 -14.89 25.04 20.18
C VAL A 803 -13.70 24.20 20.63
N THR A 804 -13.89 23.53 21.76
CA THR A 804 -12.97 22.55 22.35
C THR A 804 -13.78 21.31 22.70
N PRO A 805 -13.16 20.13 22.86
CA PRO A 805 -13.88 18.93 23.28
C PRO A 805 -14.73 19.18 24.53
N GLY A 806 -16.06 19.14 24.38
CA GLY A 806 -17.05 19.34 25.44
C GLY A 806 -17.37 20.79 25.83
N LYS A 807 -16.74 21.82 25.24
CA LYS A 807 -16.99 23.24 25.58
C LYS A 807 -16.84 24.19 24.40
N VAL A 808 -17.69 25.21 24.35
CA VAL A 808 -17.61 26.33 23.39
C VAL A 808 -17.37 27.62 24.15
N TYR A 809 -16.39 28.40 23.70
CA TYR A 809 -16.09 29.73 24.22
C TYR A 809 -16.45 30.77 23.17
N ILE A 810 -17.17 31.80 23.59
CA ILE A 810 -17.78 32.78 22.69
C ILE A 810 -17.38 34.17 23.13
N GLY A 811 -16.93 34.99 22.19
CA GLY A 811 -16.63 36.40 22.39
C GLY A 811 -17.76 37.24 21.81
N CYS A 812 -18.36 38.08 22.65
CA CYS A 812 -19.50 38.90 22.29
C CYS A 812 -19.09 40.37 22.03
N MET A 813 -19.98 41.09 21.36
CA MET A 813 -19.81 42.53 21.08
C MET A 813 -19.94 43.39 22.34
N ASP A 814 -20.63 42.90 23.37
CA ASP A 814 -20.79 43.55 24.68
C ASP A 814 -19.59 43.34 25.62
N SER A 815 -18.44 42.93 25.07
CA SER A 815 -17.21 42.62 25.82
C SER A 815 -17.34 41.42 26.74
N SER A 816 -18.38 40.60 26.58
CA SER A 816 -18.57 39.39 27.37
C SER A 816 -18.01 38.14 26.72
N ILE A 817 -17.33 37.31 27.52
CA ILE A 817 -16.96 35.95 27.14
C ILE A 817 -17.97 34.99 27.78
N GLN A 818 -18.54 34.09 26.97
CA GLN A 818 -19.45 33.04 27.43
C GLN A 818 -18.85 31.65 27.26
N GLU A 819 -18.96 30.83 28.31
CA GLU A 819 -18.64 29.41 28.27
C GLU A 819 -19.95 28.59 28.18
N ILE A 820 -20.04 27.75 27.14
CA ILE A 820 -21.14 26.83 26.90
C ILE A 820 -20.62 25.40 27.00
N SER A 821 -21.17 24.57 27.89
CA SER A 821 -20.82 23.15 27.96
C SER A 821 -21.64 22.32 26.98
N ILE A 822 -20.97 21.49 26.18
CA ILE A 822 -21.58 20.45 25.35
C ILE A 822 -21.48 19.13 26.14
N THR A 823 -22.60 18.62 26.66
CA THR A 823 -22.60 17.34 27.40
C THR A 823 -22.76 16.13 26.47
N SER A 824 -21.88 15.13 26.63
CA SER A 824 -21.79 13.91 25.79
C SER A 824 -22.75 12.76 26.17
N ASN A 825 -23.96 13.02 26.67
CA ASN A 825 -24.88 11.92 27.01
C ASN A 825 -25.98 11.77 25.97
N ARG A 826 -25.76 10.91 24.96
CA ARG A 826 -26.67 10.32 23.92
C ARG A 826 -27.66 11.24 23.16
N GLN A 827 -27.95 12.43 23.64
CA GLN A 827 -28.50 13.59 22.96
C GLN A 827 -27.61 14.74 23.42
N GLN A 828 -26.81 15.31 22.53
CA GLN A 828 -25.92 16.43 22.87
C GLN A 828 -26.78 17.64 23.27
N GLU A 829 -27.10 17.76 24.55
CA GLU A 829 -27.80 18.91 25.09
C GLU A 829 -26.81 20.06 25.27
N ILE A 830 -27.10 21.18 24.63
CA ILE A 830 -26.37 22.43 24.79
C ILE A 830 -26.93 23.12 26.03
N LYS A 831 -26.14 23.20 27.10
CA LYS A 831 -26.56 23.95 28.29
C LYS A 831 -26.49 25.46 28.02
N VAL A 832 -27.43 26.21 28.57
CA VAL A 832 -27.44 27.69 28.59
C VAL A 832 -26.10 28.20 29.17
N PRO A 833 -25.56 29.36 28.74
CA PRO A 833 -24.24 29.85 29.18
C PRO A 833 -24.09 29.78 30.71
N LEU A 834 -23.13 29.00 31.19
CA LEU A 834 -22.98 28.74 32.62
C LEU A 834 -22.43 29.96 33.37
N LYS A 835 -21.61 30.81 32.72
CA LYS A 835 -21.04 32.05 33.28
C LYS A 835 -20.75 33.10 32.20
N ILE A 836 -20.84 34.37 32.59
CA ILE A 836 -20.57 35.55 31.75
C ILE A 836 -19.38 36.30 32.38
N TRP A 837 -18.30 36.50 31.64
CA TRP A 837 -17.17 37.33 32.08
C TRP A 837 -17.17 38.64 31.30
N THR A 838 -17.32 39.78 31.96
CA THR A 838 -17.34 41.11 31.32
C THR A 838 -15.97 41.77 31.39
N MET A 839 -15.38 42.08 30.24
CA MET A 839 -14.11 42.80 30.12
C MET A 839 -14.35 44.29 29.79
N GLN A 840 -13.30 45.09 29.66
CA GLN A 840 -13.40 46.52 29.31
C GLN A 840 -14.27 46.77 28.07
N ASN A 841 -14.92 47.94 28.03
CA ASN A 841 -16.05 48.35 27.18
C ASN A 841 -15.81 48.36 25.64
N ARG A 842 -15.38 47.23 25.04
CA ARG A 842 -15.15 47.03 23.60
C ARG A 842 -15.34 45.55 23.15
N PRO A 843 -15.73 45.31 21.89
CA PRO A 843 -16.02 43.96 21.40
C PRO A 843 -14.78 43.06 21.43
N ILE A 844 -15.01 41.78 21.76
CA ILE A 844 -13.97 40.75 21.70
C ILE A 844 -13.87 40.28 20.25
N ASN A 845 -12.77 40.61 19.59
CA ASN A 845 -12.57 40.32 18.16
C ASN A 845 -12.03 38.92 17.91
N SER A 846 -11.25 38.36 18.84
CA SER A 846 -10.67 37.03 18.70
C SER A 846 -10.51 36.34 20.06
N ILE A 847 -10.77 35.04 20.09
CA ILE A 847 -10.49 34.16 21.24
C ILE A 847 -9.55 33.06 20.77
N ALA A 848 -8.57 32.72 21.60
CA ALA A 848 -7.68 31.59 21.40
C ALA A 848 -7.55 30.79 22.69
N ILE A 849 -7.43 29.48 22.56
CA ILE A 849 -7.21 28.55 23.67
C ILE A 849 -5.94 27.79 23.36
N TYR A 850 -5.05 27.72 24.34
CA TYR A 850 -3.78 27.01 24.22
C TYR A 850 -3.49 26.31 25.55
N LYS A 851 -3.34 24.97 25.50
CA LYS A 851 -3.33 24.11 26.70
C LYS A 851 -4.53 24.45 27.61
N ASP A 852 -4.27 24.78 28.87
CA ASP A 852 -5.28 25.16 29.86
C ASP A 852 -5.49 26.69 29.95
N TRP A 853 -4.97 27.49 29.01
CA TRP A 853 -5.07 28.94 29.03
C TRP A 853 -6.09 29.46 28.02
N LEU A 854 -6.90 30.41 28.46
CA LEU A 854 -7.83 31.17 27.63
C LEU A 854 -7.26 32.56 27.37
N TYR A 855 -7.27 32.97 26.11
CA TYR A 855 -6.85 34.31 25.68
C TYR A 855 -7.98 35.00 24.92
N SER A 856 -8.22 36.26 25.25
CA SER A 856 -9.17 37.13 24.58
C SER A 856 -8.48 38.37 24.06
N ALA A 857 -8.80 38.75 22.82
CA ALA A 857 -8.26 39.95 22.20
C ALA A 857 -9.36 40.97 21.90
N SER A 858 -9.19 42.18 22.44
CA SER A 858 -10.01 43.36 22.16
C SER A 858 -9.09 44.54 21.77
N VAL A 859 -8.90 45.52 22.65
CA VAL A 859 -7.80 46.51 22.60
C VAL A 859 -6.54 45.91 23.23
N THR A 860 -6.72 45.20 24.33
CA THR A 860 -5.68 44.45 25.01
C THR A 860 -5.86 42.97 24.70
N VAL A 861 -4.75 42.23 24.72
CA VAL A 861 -4.75 40.77 24.74
C VAL A 861 -4.64 40.35 26.19
N GLU A 862 -5.66 39.65 26.67
CA GLU A 862 -5.78 39.25 28.07
C GLU A 862 -5.78 37.73 28.16
N GLY A 863 -4.99 37.16 29.08
CA GLY A 863 -4.70 35.73 29.17
C GLY A 863 -4.69 35.22 30.62
N SER A 864 -5.28 34.05 30.88
CA SER A 864 -5.19 33.34 32.17
C SER A 864 -5.51 31.86 32.01
N SER A 865 -5.02 31.05 32.94
CA SER A 865 -5.48 29.67 33.13
C SER A 865 -7.00 29.63 33.25
N ILE A 866 -7.68 28.71 32.56
CA ILE A 866 -9.14 28.55 32.58
C ILE A 866 -9.65 28.34 34.01
N LYS A 867 -8.88 27.66 34.87
CA LYS A 867 -9.23 27.46 36.29
C LYS A 867 -9.18 28.76 37.08
N ASP A 868 -8.15 29.56 36.85
CA ASP A 868 -7.95 30.82 37.58
C ASP A 868 -8.88 31.91 37.06
N TRP A 869 -9.12 31.96 35.75
CA TRP A 869 -10.12 32.80 35.12
C TRP A 869 -11.51 32.56 35.70
N ARG A 870 -11.87 31.28 35.95
CA ARG A 870 -13.14 30.90 36.61
C ARG A 870 -13.23 31.31 38.08
N ARG A 871 -12.11 31.36 38.80
CA ARG A 871 -12.06 31.64 40.23
C ARG A 871 -11.99 33.13 40.53
N HIS A 872 -11.19 33.87 39.77
CA HIS A 872 -10.82 35.24 40.10
C HIS A 872 -11.38 36.27 39.11
N GLY A 873 -11.80 35.87 37.90
CA GLY A 873 -12.36 36.76 36.89
C GLY A 873 -11.39 37.86 36.41
N LYS A 874 -10.11 37.77 36.80
CA LYS A 874 -9.06 38.71 36.41
C LYS A 874 -8.05 38.00 35.52
N PRO A 875 -7.60 38.64 34.44
CA PRO A 875 -6.53 38.09 33.61
C PRO A 875 -5.20 38.10 34.38
N GLN A 876 -4.43 37.04 34.25
CA GLN A 876 -3.07 36.95 34.80
C GLN A 876 -2.07 37.72 33.92
N ILE A 877 -2.34 37.77 32.62
CA ILE A 877 -1.50 38.45 31.63
C ILE A 877 -2.36 39.49 30.93
N SER A 878 -1.85 40.70 30.81
CA SER A 878 -2.39 41.73 29.91
C SER A 878 -1.27 42.25 29.04
N VAL A 879 -1.45 42.17 27.72
CA VAL A 879 -0.56 42.71 26.71
C VAL A 879 -1.30 43.82 25.99
N ALA A 880 -0.76 45.03 26.06
CA ALA A 880 -1.32 46.19 25.37
C ALA A 880 -0.47 46.48 24.12
N PRO A 881 -1.01 46.33 22.90
CA PRO A 881 -0.32 46.77 21.70
C PRO A 881 -0.08 48.28 21.76
N GLU A 882 1.01 48.73 21.12
CA GLU A 882 1.40 50.14 21.04
C GLU A 882 0.19 51.01 20.63
N ARG A 883 -0.01 52.15 21.32
CA ARG A 883 -1.07 53.15 21.06
C ARG A 883 -2.54 52.74 21.35
N LYS A 884 -2.81 51.70 22.16
CA LYS A 884 -4.20 51.28 22.52
C LYS A 884 -5.08 50.99 21.29
N GLU A 885 -4.51 50.27 20.33
CA GLU A 885 -5.14 49.98 19.06
C GLU A 885 -6.04 48.72 19.13
N ASN A 886 -7.05 48.65 18.27
CA ASN A 886 -7.91 47.45 18.22
C ASN A 886 -7.15 46.29 17.57
N VAL A 887 -7.16 45.13 18.23
CA VAL A 887 -6.67 43.86 17.70
C VAL A 887 -7.76 43.25 16.84
N LEU A 888 -7.47 42.99 15.56
CA LEU A 888 -8.39 42.40 14.60
C LEU A 888 -8.41 40.88 14.67
N ALA A 889 -7.24 40.27 14.82
CA ALA A 889 -7.07 38.83 14.88
C ALA A 889 -5.89 38.47 15.77
N MET A 890 -5.98 37.32 16.44
CA MET A 890 -4.93 36.78 17.29
C MET A 890 -4.77 35.27 17.06
N ARG A 891 -3.52 34.83 17.05
CA ARG A 891 -3.15 33.40 17.13
C ARG A 891 -2.02 33.20 18.11
N ILE A 892 -1.94 31.99 18.65
CA ILE A 892 -0.96 31.61 19.66
C ILE A 892 -0.24 30.38 19.16
N VAL A 893 1.09 30.42 19.19
CA VAL A 893 1.97 29.29 18.95
C VAL A 893 2.99 29.30 20.06
N GLU A 894 2.93 28.29 20.94
CA GLU A 894 3.86 28.13 22.06
C GLU A 894 4.00 29.38 22.93
N ASP A 895 5.18 29.99 22.91
CA ASP A 895 5.55 31.15 23.69
C ASP A 895 5.28 32.45 22.92
N PHE A 896 4.75 32.40 21.71
CA PHE A 896 4.46 33.59 20.91
C PHE A 896 2.97 33.82 20.73
N ILE A 897 2.59 35.09 20.91
CA ILE A 897 1.27 35.62 20.57
C ILE A 897 1.43 36.49 19.32
N TYR A 898 0.77 36.09 18.24
CA TYR A 898 0.74 36.81 16.98
C TYR A 898 -0.53 37.66 16.92
N VAL A 899 -0.34 38.96 16.73
CA VAL A 899 -1.41 39.95 16.82
C VAL A 899 -1.44 40.77 15.54
N ASN A 900 -2.63 40.88 14.93
CA ASN A 900 -2.88 41.80 13.83
C ASN A 900 -3.66 43.02 14.36
N CYS A 901 -3.12 44.22 14.17
CA CYS A 901 -3.67 45.47 14.67
C CYS A 901 -4.30 46.30 13.54
N SER A 902 -5.33 47.09 13.89
CA SER A 902 -6.05 47.96 12.96
C SER A 902 -5.22 49.08 12.32
N SER A 903 -4.17 49.59 12.96
CA SER A 903 -3.29 50.63 12.38
C SER A 903 -2.30 50.07 11.36
N SER A 904 -1.87 48.82 11.55
CA SER A 904 -0.79 48.18 10.82
C SER A 904 -1.28 46.87 10.21
N THR A 905 -2.36 46.92 9.45
CA THR A 905 -3.05 45.73 8.94
C THR A 905 -2.22 44.84 8.05
N ASN A 906 -1.08 45.34 7.55
CA ASN A 906 -0.17 44.61 6.67
C ASN A 906 0.89 43.83 7.46
N ASN A 907 0.99 44.03 8.78
CA ASN A 907 2.06 43.44 9.57
C ASN A 907 1.52 42.76 10.84
N LEU A 908 2.12 41.62 11.19
CA LEU A 908 1.86 40.90 12.43
C LEU A 908 2.87 41.34 13.50
N GLN A 909 2.38 41.69 14.68
CA GLN A 909 3.23 41.90 15.86
C GLN A 909 3.41 40.59 16.60
N ILE A 910 4.63 40.33 17.07
CA ILE A 910 5.00 39.12 17.80
C ILE A 910 5.28 39.51 19.25
N TRP A 911 4.59 38.86 20.17
CA TRP A 911 4.68 39.10 21.61
C TRP A 911 5.05 37.82 22.34
N LEU A 912 5.84 37.94 23.40
CA LEU A 912 6.24 36.80 24.22
C LEU A 912 5.19 36.52 25.32
N ARG A 913 4.63 35.31 25.31
CA ARG A 913 3.67 34.76 26.28
C ARG A 913 4.28 34.79 27.67
N GLY A 914 3.50 35.30 28.63
CA GLY A 914 3.94 35.44 30.03
C GLY A 914 4.68 36.74 30.33
N THR A 915 4.99 37.56 29.31
CA THR A 915 5.62 38.87 29.49
C THR A 915 4.86 39.95 28.73
N GLN A 916 5.19 41.22 28.97
CA GLN A 916 4.72 42.35 28.19
C GLN A 916 5.70 42.74 27.08
N ASN A 917 6.61 41.85 26.69
CA ASN A 917 7.68 42.17 25.75
C ASN A 917 7.26 41.88 24.30
N LYS A 918 7.42 42.88 23.44
CA LYS A 918 7.31 42.75 21.98
C LYS A 918 8.64 42.21 21.44
N VAL A 919 8.57 41.08 20.73
CA VAL A 919 9.73 40.35 20.22
C VAL A 919 10.07 40.79 18.78
N GLY A 920 9.05 41.10 17.98
CA GLY A 920 9.29 41.42 16.57
C GLY A 920 8.04 41.80 15.78
N ARG A 921 8.22 41.96 14.47
CA ARG A 921 7.18 42.29 13.50
C ARG A 921 7.42 41.52 12.19
N LEU A 922 6.37 40.90 11.65
CA LEU A 922 6.37 40.27 10.32
C LEU A 922 5.60 41.15 9.35
N SER A 923 6.10 41.34 8.13
CA SER A 923 5.37 42.07 7.09
C SER A 923 4.82 41.12 6.05
N ALA A 924 3.50 41.20 5.82
CA ALA A 924 2.83 40.46 4.77
C ALA A 924 2.82 41.21 3.42
N GLY A 925 3.30 42.46 3.38
CA GLY A 925 3.31 43.33 2.19
C GLY A 925 1.94 43.96 1.87
N SER A 926 0.85 43.22 2.08
CA SER A 926 -0.54 43.65 1.87
C SER A 926 -1.39 43.39 3.12
N LYS A 927 -2.60 43.95 3.16
CA LYS A 927 -3.54 43.83 4.28
C LYS A 927 -3.85 42.36 4.55
N ILE A 928 -3.66 41.94 5.80
CA ILE A 928 -3.91 40.58 6.24
C ILE A 928 -5.41 40.39 6.46
N THR A 929 -5.98 39.42 5.76
CA THR A 929 -7.41 39.09 5.74
C THR A 929 -7.74 37.80 6.49
N SER A 930 -6.78 36.87 6.59
CA SER A 930 -6.94 35.61 7.35
C SER A 930 -5.65 35.20 8.05
N LEU A 931 -5.76 34.53 9.21
CA LEU A 931 -4.61 34.07 10.00
C LEU A 931 -4.85 32.64 10.51
N LEU A 932 -3.89 31.76 10.24
CA LEU A 932 -3.89 30.34 10.61
C LEU A 932 -2.54 29.95 11.22
N THR A 933 -2.57 29.03 12.18
CA THR A 933 -1.37 28.40 12.74
C THR A 933 -1.52 26.90 12.57
N ALA A 934 -0.58 26.26 11.88
CA ALA A 934 -0.59 24.83 11.61
C ALA A 934 0.83 24.29 11.42
N ASN A 935 1.13 23.13 12.00
CA ASN A 935 2.47 22.50 11.97
C ASN A 935 3.61 23.49 12.30
N ASP A 936 3.45 24.26 13.37
CA ASP A 936 4.38 25.32 13.82
C ASP A 936 4.63 26.45 12.81
N VAL A 937 3.88 26.49 11.71
CA VAL A 937 3.89 27.59 10.73
C VAL A 937 2.78 28.58 11.06
N VAL A 938 3.13 29.86 11.05
CA VAL A 938 2.16 30.96 11.04
C VAL A 938 1.87 31.33 9.60
N LEU A 939 0.64 31.10 9.16
CA LEU A 939 0.16 31.38 7.80
C LEU A 939 -0.79 32.57 7.81
N CYS A 940 -0.57 33.51 6.90
CA CYS A 940 -1.48 34.63 6.67
C CYS A 940 -1.92 34.68 5.21
N GLY A 941 -3.19 35.02 5.01
CA GLY A 941 -3.75 35.35 3.70
C GLY A 941 -3.87 36.87 3.57
N THR A 942 -3.62 37.38 2.37
CA THR A 942 -3.63 38.82 2.09
C THR A 942 -4.74 39.23 1.13
N GLU A 943 -5.04 40.53 1.13
CA GLU A 943 -5.98 41.16 0.22
C GLU A 943 -5.56 41.04 -1.26
N SER A 944 -4.25 40.97 -1.54
CA SER A 944 -3.71 40.77 -2.88
C SER A 944 -3.80 39.33 -3.39
N GLY A 945 -4.35 38.40 -2.60
CA GLY A 945 -4.47 36.99 -3.00
C GLY A 945 -3.21 36.15 -2.73
N VAL A 946 -2.27 36.67 -1.94
CA VAL A 946 -1.02 35.99 -1.57
C VAL A 946 -1.15 35.39 -0.17
N ILE A 947 -0.68 34.16 -0.03
CA ILE A 947 -0.51 33.41 1.21
C ILE A 947 0.98 33.46 1.57
N LYS A 948 1.28 33.91 2.78
CA LYS A 948 2.65 33.90 3.33
C LYS A 948 2.72 33.06 4.60
N GLY A 949 3.85 32.39 4.79
CA GLY A 949 4.10 31.52 5.93
C GLY A 949 5.45 31.74 6.57
N TRP A 950 5.50 31.77 7.90
CA TRP A 950 6.72 31.90 8.69
C TRP A 950 6.82 30.79 9.72
N ILE A 951 8.04 30.27 9.91
CA ILE A 951 8.37 29.38 11.01
C ILE A 951 9.17 30.19 12.04
N PRO A 952 8.77 30.21 13.33
CA PRO A 952 9.64 30.67 14.40
C PRO A 952 10.81 29.69 14.51
N LEU A 953 12.07 30.11 14.34
CA LEU A 953 13.25 29.26 14.57
C LEU A 953 13.99 29.68 15.83
#